data_AF-A0A9N8HRL3-F1
#
_entry.id   AF-A0A9N8HRL3-F1
#
_cell.length_a   1.000
_cell.length_b   1.000
_cell.length_c   1.000
_cell.angle_alpha   90.00
_cell.angle_beta   90.00
_cell.angle_gamma   90.00
#
_symmetry.space_group_name_H-M   'P 1'
#
loop_
_entity.id
_entity.type
_entity.pdbx_description
1 polymer ?
#
loop_
_entity_poly.entity_id
_entity_poly.type
_entity_poly.pdbx_seq_one_letter_code
_entity_poly.pdbx_strand_id
1 'polypeptide(L)'
;MPAKKGGYPSLEKFPYFWCNSSGQEVWRTRFPFNATEHCQGHDTFNMPAVAHARVEQRGEDGAVSKSTKQSVFAFNTSSEESKKWFSWFELPIECGCNKFGTTDTAKGAVEKKSVLAIGSGCPGQAMETSHQCHQLSTKQQEEVGSVCIEIAGSPPILEVTYKASNNYAFTRTDFWFDSSITTLPLKSDGAPDVDDFGFFWRNSSGESVWSTRVPMYYYFGCSTTEDVHMSMVAHAGVARRFDNGTLDFGSGDTAFAYGLEGQDTTMIDAAFDFTLQCQCAREKSAEELSAPLSSLQLPASMGGLNVGSTTCPNRIAWADKQCFNVTGTDETSTGKVCAQVVGNPPTIMVTRDVSGDWVLLKSKFWYGTSAADVPKRKSGRPDIEKFPYFWGNSSGEEFWTGSAILENSFDCRDASEYAIDLVAHSTYMKKFENGTLIHGSKEASFAYDHSSDSHHNDDFGWIPLKIGCKCTTQTPKLASTVLPWMYSAPSRSKEPYSATKPQPYCIDGDNGSGRECHNMMVGDSATAGSLCVEAVDDSEYFEFTFQSTDEWTLLTTELWLGDSIEDVPTSETEDVNNNQFPYFFRNSTGQHTWKTKIALNVSFDCSMIDEFKMAIVASSTFGKVAQDGSLIDDTEVVAFVEDRPDSHMFGWFGLGLRCNCGGTLESLVSSAKAMLAGDDGDKSCVSTSIFIDEDFEDEGSEDAWDNGVITKGSDFTYFLGRLGGDYVPEVSRSFSVPTSKDGQTKADSISLEFVLYIIDEWKESDAVRLTIGSDEVNLGPFANYANTELAGSVAGISWRRTVISHGQNLGFGEAMDEKHLVQIAVPADHFDDDYSLFFGVKVALGEDAENSAGIDDLMIEAHYACPTDDEHRDLKADLDRQDQKDVASSVVNATVSDSTNLGTLTPPISDTVAIPDIATLSNTSAGNMAVPSPAPSSQRNSEKNEGESLYCLAEDFPCGSNADDVYVCHYSRMRGHQTLCIPEEESHILRYYPQDYCGPCVGSFAESPRNIATRPPLVASDENMVDVEEGRSNFQPRHSADNFNAEEEDSSKKTETPNDGGMNIFTKMLIAAGFIACVMYLNVQVFAPRRSSSMHTLRRRHLHVDGGVMRSESSSTDLDAFRI
;
A
#
# COMPACT_ATOMS: atom_id res chain seq x y z
N MET A 1 -27.66 20.15 7.82
CA MET A 1 -27.52 20.02 6.36
C MET A 1 -26.67 21.17 5.84
N PRO A 2 -25.46 20.90 5.31
CA PRO A 2 -24.60 21.91 4.69
C PRO A 2 -25.22 22.50 3.42
N ALA A 3 -24.91 23.77 3.11
CA ALA A 3 -25.47 24.47 1.96
C ALA A 3 -24.41 25.24 1.15
N LYS A 4 -24.52 25.20 -0.18
CA LYS A 4 -23.77 26.07 -1.10
C LYS A 4 -24.31 27.51 -1.00
N LYS A 5 -23.48 28.49 -1.40
CA LYS A 5 -23.74 29.94 -1.32
C LYS A 5 -24.94 30.33 -2.20
N GLY A 6 -26.13 30.27 -1.62
CA GLY A 6 -27.43 30.34 -2.32
C GLY A 6 -28.56 29.54 -1.65
N GLY A 7 -28.26 28.72 -0.63
CA GLY A 7 -29.26 27.95 0.12
C GLY A 7 -29.57 26.55 -0.43
N TYR A 8 -28.80 26.12 -1.43
CA TYR A 8 -28.86 24.79 -2.04
C TYR A 8 -28.11 23.79 -1.14
N PRO A 9 -28.59 22.56 -0.86
CA PRO A 9 -27.78 21.56 -0.15
C PRO A 9 -26.46 21.31 -0.88
N SER A 10 -25.35 21.27 -0.14
CA SER A 10 -24.05 20.92 -0.72
C SER A 10 -23.89 19.41 -0.67
N LEU A 11 -24.25 18.73 -1.75
CA LEU A 11 -24.27 17.25 -1.83
C LEU A 11 -22.89 16.65 -1.52
N GLU A 12 -21.81 17.21 -2.08
CA GLU A 12 -20.42 16.80 -1.77
C GLU A 12 -19.98 17.08 -0.31
N LYS A 13 -20.86 17.64 0.54
CA LYS A 13 -20.61 17.83 1.98
C LYS A 13 -21.60 17.04 2.84
N PHE A 14 -22.29 16.06 2.27
CA PHE A 14 -23.04 15.09 3.06
C PHE A 14 -22.01 14.17 3.76
N PRO A 15 -21.98 14.07 5.10
CA PRO A 15 -20.95 13.31 5.83
C PRO A 15 -21.06 11.79 5.63
N TYR A 16 -22.13 11.34 4.96
CA TYR A 16 -22.41 9.96 4.61
C TYR A 16 -22.77 9.95 3.12
N PHE A 17 -21.74 9.89 2.27
CA PHE A 17 -21.81 9.96 0.81
C PHE A 17 -21.13 8.72 0.22
N TRP A 18 -21.74 8.11 -0.81
CA TRP A 18 -21.24 6.90 -1.44
C TRP A 18 -21.49 6.93 -2.95
N CYS A 19 -20.43 6.79 -3.75
CA CYS A 19 -20.48 6.65 -5.20
C CYS A 19 -20.18 5.19 -5.61
N ASN A 20 -21.05 4.24 -5.24
CA ASN A 20 -21.00 2.90 -5.85
C ASN A 20 -22.41 2.27 -5.93
N SER A 21 -23.01 2.32 -7.12
CA SER A 21 -24.19 1.54 -7.52
C SER A 21 -24.53 1.75 -9.01
N SER A 22 -23.70 1.24 -9.92
CA SER A 22 -23.96 1.22 -11.36
C SER A 22 -25.07 0.22 -11.74
N GLY A 23 -26.33 0.62 -11.56
CA GLY A 23 -27.50 -0.09 -12.13
C GLY A 23 -28.18 -1.14 -11.23
N GLN A 24 -27.91 -1.13 -9.93
CA GLN A 24 -28.66 -1.92 -8.94
C GLN A 24 -30.06 -1.35 -8.70
N GLU A 25 -31.09 -2.20 -8.62
CA GLU A 25 -32.48 -1.77 -8.37
C GLU A 25 -32.77 -1.46 -6.89
N VAL A 26 -31.98 -2.02 -5.97
CA VAL A 26 -32.09 -1.78 -4.52
C VAL A 26 -30.69 -1.63 -3.92
N TRP A 27 -30.37 -0.44 -3.44
CA TRP A 27 -29.14 -0.15 -2.69
C TRP A 27 -29.43 -0.04 -1.19
N ARG A 28 -28.47 -0.43 -0.34
CA ARG A 28 -28.58 -0.42 1.12
C ARG A 28 -27.25 -0.05 1.76
N THR A 29 -27.27 0.93 2.67
CA THR A 29 -26.11 1.32 3.50
C THR A 29 -26.42 1.19 4.98
N ARG A 30 -25.37 1.21 5.82
CA ARG A 30 -25.42 1.32 7.28
C ARG A 30 -24.55 2.50 7.69
N PHE A 31 -25.04 3.37 8.57
CA PHE A 31 -24.26 4.46 9.18
C PHE A 31 -24.37 4.37 10.70
N PRO A 32 -23.30 4.69 11.46
CA PRO A 32 -23.36 4.72 12.91
C PRO A 32 -24.27 5.86 13.37
N PHE A 33 -25.18 5.56 14.32
CA PHE A 33 -26.07 6.56 14.91
C PHE A 33 -26.15 6.40 16.44
N ASN A 34 -25.64 7.40 17.17
CA ASN A 34 -25.71 7.42 18.63
C ASN A 34 -27.06 7.97 19.12
N ALA A 35 -28.07 7.09 19.22
CA ALA A 35 -29.37 7.45 19.76
C ALA A 35 -29.32 7.94 21.24
N THR A 36 -28.28 7.58 21.99
CA THR A 36 -28.17 7.79 23.45
C THR A 36 -28.19 9.27 23.85
N GLU A 37 -27.70 10.18 23.00
CA GLU A 37 -27.74 11.63 23.27
C GLU A 37 -29.14 12.21 23.04
N HIS A 38 -29.88 11.69 22.05
CA HIS A 38 -31.22 12.16 21.70
C HIS A 38 -32.34 11.53 22.52
N CYS A 39 -32.14 10.32 23.04
CA CYS A 39 -33.09 9.64 23.95
C CYS A 39 -33.11 10.21 25.38
N GLN A 40 -32.34 11.27 25.70
CA GLN A 40 -32.33 11.87 27.04
C GLN A 40 -33.60 12.70 27.31
N GLY A 41 -34.66 12.02 27.78
CA GLY A 41 -35.90 12.63 28.24
C GLY A 41 -37.08 12.58 27.26
N HIS A 42 -36.97 11.80 26.19
CA HIS A 42 -38.01 11.60 25.19
C HIS A 42 -38.30 10.11 24.98
N ASP A 43 -39.56 9.68 25.13
CA ASP A 43 -39.97 8.29 24.83
C ASP A 43 -39.89 7.96 23.33
N THR A 44 -40.06 8.98 22.48
CA THR A 44 -39.91 8.92 21.02
C THR A 44 -39.39 10.26 20.49
N PHE A 45 -38.63 10.25 19.40
CA PHE A 45 -38.30 11.46 18.64
C PHE A 45 -38.24 11.20 17.13
N ASN A 46 -38.54 12.22 16.34
CA ASN A 46 -38.45 12.15 14.87
C ASN A 46 -37.10 12.73 14.41
N MET A 47 -36.25 11.90 13.80
CA MET A 47 -35.01 12.37 13.16
C MET A 47 -35.30 12.79 11.70
N PRO A 48 -35.11 14.06 11.31
CA PRO A 48 -35.26 14.50 9.92
C PRO A 48 -34.05 14.07 9.09
N ALA A 49 -34.28 13.19 8.11
CA ALA A 49 -33.28 12.65 7.20
C ALA A 49 -33.49 13.17 5.76
N VAL A 50 -32.40 13.47 5.07
CA VAL A 50 -32.38 13.80 3.63
C VAL A 50 -31.59 12.71 2.92
N ALA A 51 -32.26 11.90 2.12
CA ALA A 51 -31.61 11.00 1.16
C ALA A 51 -31.75 11.60 -0.24
N HIS A 52 -30.64 11.59 -0.98
CA HIS A 52 -30.53 11.99 -2.38
C HIS A 52 -29.98 10.81 -3.17
N ALA A 53 -30.45 10.64 -4.40
CA ALA A 53 -29.90 9.69 -5.35
C ALA A 53 -29.86 10.32 -6.76
N ARG A 54 -28.93 9.84 -7.59
CA ARG A 54 -29.01 10.00 -9.05
C ARG A 54 -29.60 8.70 -9.62
N VAL A 55 -30.67 8.81 -10.40
CA VAL A 55 -31.36 7.67 -11.02
C VAL A 55 -31.45 7.85 -12.52
N GLU A 56 -31.42 6.74 -13.26
CA GLU A 56 -31.59 6.68 -14.72
C GLU A 56 -32.73 5.70 -15.04
N GLN A 57 -33.52 6.02 -16.05
CA GLN A 57 -34.67 5.21 -16.47
C GLN A 57 -34.19 3.97 -17.23
N ARG A 58 -34.64 2.79 -16.78
CA ARG A 58 -34.49 1.52 -17.48
C ARG A 58 -35.61 1.35 -18.53
N GLY A 59 -35.26 0.86 -19.72
CA GLY A 59 -36.20 0.53 -20.81
C GLY A 59 -36.94 -0.79 -20.58
N GLU A 60 -37.92 -1.09 -21.44
CA GLU A 60 -38.66 -2.37 -21.42
C GLU A 60 -37.77 -3.59 -21.75
N ASP A 61 -36.61 -3.34 -22.36
CA ASP A 61 -35.54 -4.29 -22.68
C ASP A 61 -34.51 -4.50 -21.55
N GLY A 62 -34.62 -3.74 -20.46
CA GLY A 62 -33.66 -3.75 -19.35
C GLY A 62 -32.45 -2.82 -19.52
N ALA A 63 -32.31 -2.16 -20.67
CA ALA A 63 -31.20 -1.23 -20.92
C ALA A 63 -31.37 0.08 -20.14
N VAL A 64 -30.27 0.67 -19.65
CA VAL A 64 -30.31 1.95 -18.91
C VAL A 64 -30.13 3.12 -19.88
N SER A 65 -31.12 4.02 -19.91
CA SER A 65 -31.11 5.17 -20.80
C SER A 65 -30.29 6.31 -20.21
N LYS A 66 -28.98 6.35 -20.50
CA LYS A 66 -28.00 7.35 -19.98
C LYS A 66 -28.50 8.81 -20.10
N SER A 67 -29.33 9.14 -21.09
CA SER A 67 -29.92 10.48 -21.29
C SER A 67 -31.06 10.86 -20.35
N THR A 68 -31.45 9.99 -19.40
CA THR A 68 -32.57 10.20 -18.47
C THR A 68 -32.15 10.46 -17.02
N LYS A 69 -30.85 10.69 -16.80
CA LYS A 69 -30.22 10.92 -15.48
C LYS A 69 -30.89 12.07 -14.72
N GLN A 70 -31.54 11.76 -13.60
CA GLN A 70 -32.23 12.71 -12.74
C GLN A 70 -31.72 12.65 -11.30
N SER A 71 -31.68 13.80 -10.62
CA SER A 71 -31.50 13.85 -9.17
C SER A 71 -32.85 13.79 -8.47
N VAL A 72 -33.01 12.81 -7.58
CA VAL A 72 -34.22 12.59 -6.79
C VAL A 72 -33.91 12.66 -5.30
N PHE A 73 -34.91 13.05 -4.51
CA PHE A 73 -34.84 13.10 -3.05
C PHE A 73 -35.97 12.27 -2.45
N ALA A 74 -35.70 11.61 -1.32
CA ALA A 74 -36.75 10.90 -0.58
C ALA A 74 -37.68 11.89 0.14
N PHE A 75 -38.98 11.57 0.20
CA PHE A 75 -39.98 12.37 0.91
C PHE A 75 -41.00 11.47 1.63
N ASN A 76 -41.47 11.92 2.79
CA ASN A 76 -42.54 11.26 3.57
C ASN A 76 -43.79 12.15 3.69
N THR A 77 -43.70 13.45 3.44
CA THR A 77 -44.83 14.39 3.52
C THR A 77 -44.94 15.27 2.28
N SER A 78 -46.01 15.07 1.50
CA SER A 78 -46.38 15.92 0.36
C SER A 78 -47.02 17.23 0.83
N SER A 79 -46.24 18.10 1.47
CA SER A 79 -46.72 19.41 1.96
C SER A 79 -46.69 20.47 0.86
N GLU A 80 -47.87 20.97 0.48
CA GLU A 80 -48.05 21.97 -0.60
C GLU A 80 -47.35 23.32 -0.35
N GLU A 81 -46.89 23.57 0.88
CA GLU A 81 -46.25 24.84 1.28
C GLU A 81 -44.76 24.92 0.89
N SER A 82 -44.14 23.82 0.48
CA SER A 82 -42.70 23.75 0.22
C SER A 82 -42.31 24.30 -1.15
N LYS A 83 -42.09 25.62 -1.25
CA LYS A 83 -41.32 26.26 -2.36
C LYS A 83 -39.81 25.94 -2.30
N LYS A 84 -39.46 24.73 -1.90
CA LYS A 84 -38.09 24.21 -1.76
C LYS A 84 -37.94 23.03 -2.70
N TRP A 85 -36.83 22.97 -3.41
CA TRP A 85 -36.60 22.03 -4.49
C TRP A 85 -36.01 20.68 -4.03
N PHE A 86 -35.78 20.52 -2.72
CA PHE A 86 -35.33 19.29 -2.08
C PHE A 86 -36.32 18.90 -0.97
N SER A 87 -36.44 17.60 -0.70
CA SER A 87 -37.33 17.05 0.32
C SER A 87 -36.56 16.36 1.45
N TRP A 88 -37.28 15.98 2.50
CA TRP A 88 -36.79 15.18 3.61
C TRP A 88 -37.89 14.20 4.07
N PHE A 89 -37.50 13.24 4.89
CA PHE A 89 -38.41 12.35 5.60
C PHE A 89 -38.08 12.37 7.09
N GLU A 90 -39.06 12.03 7.92
CA GLU A 90 -38.87 11.87 9.36
C GLU A 90 -38.80 10.37 9.68
N LEU A 91 -37.74 9.96 10.38
CA LEU A 91 -37.56 8.64 10.95
C LEU A 91 -38.01 8.69 12.42
N PRO A 92 -39.13 8.04 12.80
CA PRO A 92 -39.51 7.91 14.20
C PRO A 92 -38.57 6.92 14.89
N ILE A 93 -37.97 7.34 16.01
CA ILE A 93 -37.08 6.52 16.83
C ILE A 93 -37.72 6.39 18.22
N GLU A 94 -37.98 5.16 18.65
CA GLU A 94 -38.54 4.87 19.97
C GLU A 94 -37.41 4.56 20.98
N CYS A 95 -37.43 5.24 22.13
CA CYS A 95 -36.39 5.18 23.15
C CYS A 95 -36.86 4.34 24.34
N GLY A 96 -36.90 3.01 24.20
CA GLY A 96 -37.49 2.12 25.21
C GLY A 96 -36.78 0.79 25.43
N CYS A 97 -36.09 0.64 26.56
CA CYS A 97 -35.33 -0.58 26.92
C CYS A 97 -36.06 -1.55 27.88
N ASN A 98 -37.40 -1.47 28.05
CA ASN A 98 -38.06 -2.10 29.21
C ASN A 98 -39.57 -2.46 29.06
N LYS A 99 -40.02 -2.97 27.90
CA LYS A 99 -41.46 -3.28 27.67
C LYS A 99 -41.80 -4.56 26.86
N PHE A 100 -41.08 -5.65 27.04
CA PHE A 100 -41.64 -6.98 26.72
C PHE A 100 -41.54 -7.92 27.92
N GLY A 101 -42.65 -8.59 28.24
CA GLY A 101 -42.86 -9.32 29.49
C GLY A 101 -42.92 -10.83 29.30
N THR A 102 -42.47 -11.55 30.33
CA THR A 102 -42.47 -13.02 30.41
C THR A 102 -43.83 -13.66 30.14
N THR A 103 -43.87 -14.67 29.28
CA THR A 103 -44.90 -15.73 29.25
C THR A 103 -44.22 -17.11 29.10
N ASP A 104 -44.98 -18.19 29.24
CA ASP A 104 -44.53 -19.35 30.03
C ASP A 104 -44.49 -20.70 29.29
N THR A 105 -43.50 -21.53 29.67
CA THR A 105 -43.35 -23.00 29.55
C THR A 105 -43.94 -23.81 28.38
N ALA A 106 -43.04 -24.57 27.72
CA ALA A 106 -43.24 -26.00 27.43
C ALA A 106 -41.89 -26.76 27.50
N LYS A 107 -41.92 -28.07 27.77
CA LYS A 107 -40.73 -28.96 27.69
C LYS A 107 -41.03 -30.20 26.86
N GLY A 108 -40.35 -30.33 25.72
CA GLY A 108 -40.11 -31.62 25.05
C GLY A 108 -38.90 -32.33 25.68
N ALA A 109 -38.77 -33.63 25.45
CA ALA A 109 -37.59 -34.41 25.85
C ALA A 109 -36.99 -35.09 24.61
N VAL A 110 -35.80 -34.65 24.21
CA VAL A 110 -35.05 -35.15 23.04
C VAL A 110 -34.15 -36.31 23.46
N GLU A 111 -34.01 -37.31 22.59
CA GLU A 111 -33.21 -38.52 22.86
C GLU A 111 -31.70 -38.25 22.65
N LYS A 112 -30.89 -38.51 23.69
CA LYS A 112 -29.48 -38.07 23.74
C LYS A 112 -28.54 -39.03 23.01
N LYS A 113 -27.70 -38.48 22.11
CA LYS A 113 -26.51 -39.16 21.58
C LYS A 113 -25.26 -38.63 22.31
N SER A 114 -24.61 -39.49 23.08
CA SER A 114 -23.36 -39.17 23.80
C SER A 114 -22.14 -39.73 23.08
N VAL A 115 -21.10 -38.91 22.90
CA VAL A 115 -19.80 -39.31 22.33
C VAL A 115 -18.80 -39.52 23.48
N LEU A 116 -18.09 -40.63 23.52
CA LEU A 116 -17.18 -40.94 24.63
C LEU A 116 -15.78 -40.39 24.36
N ALA A 117 -15.26 -39.47 25.18
CA ALA A 117 -13.90 -38.93 25.03
C ALA A 117 -13.12 -38.98 26.36
N ILE A 118 -11.94 -39.60 26.35
CA ILE A 118 -11.02 -39.67 27.49
C ILE A 118 -10.14 -38.42 27.47
N GLY A 119 -10.06 -37.70 28.59
CA GLY A 119 -9.21 -36.53 28.76
C GLY A 119 -8.42 -36.56 30.07
N SER A 120 -7.59 -35.55 30.27
CA SER A 120 -6.98 -35.27 31.57
C SER A 120 -6.33 -33.89 31.63
N GLY A 121 -6.26 -33.32 32.82
CA GLY A 121 -5.22 -32.36 33.20
C GLY A 121 -3.88 -33.07 33.46
N CYS A 122 -3.44 -33.94 32.55
CA CYS A 122 -2.14 -34.61 32.59
C CYS A 122 -1.38 -34.33 31.28
N PRO A 123 -0.04 -34.25 31.31
CA PRO A 123 0.73 -33.91 30.12
C PRO A 123 0.71 -35.06 29.08
N GLY A 124 0.21 -34.78 27.88
CA GLY A 124 0.62 -35.48 26.66
C GLY A 124 -0.32 -36.54 26.07
N GLN A 125 -1.64 -36.32 25.99
CA GLN A 125 -2.51 -37.05 25.05
C GLN A 125 -3.48 -36.10 24.32
N ALA A 126 -3.79 -36.41 23.06
CA ALA A 126 -4.66 -35.62 22.19
C ALA A 126 -6.14 -36.03 22.33
N MET A 127 -7.06 -35.13 21.97
CA MET A 127 -8.49 -35.43 21.85
C MET A 127 -8.75 -36.25 20.58
N GLU A 128 -9.67 -37.23 20.64
CA GLU A 128 -10.21 -37.85 19.42
C GLU A 128 -11.21 -36.90 18.73
N THR A 129 -11.08 -36.76 17.42
CA THR A 129 -11.82 -35.82 16.59
C THR A 129 -13.27 -36.27 16.36
N SER A 130 -14.20 -35.66 17.11
CA SER A 130 -15.65 -35.91 16.94
C SER A 130 -16.23 -35.10 15.78
N HIS A 131 -16.19 -35.66 14.57
CA HIS A 131 -16.85 -35.09 13.38
C HIS A 131 -18.37 -35.39 13.38
N GLN A 132 -19.22 -34.35 13.36
CA GLN A 132 -20.69 -34.47 13.31
C GLN A 132 -21.29 -33.57 12.24
N CYS A 133 -22.16 -34.09 11.38
CA CYS A 133 -22.82 -33.32 10.31
C CYS A 133 -24.34 -33.27 10.46
N HIS A 134 -24.92 -32.12 10.15
CA HIS A 134 -26.35 -31.82 10.18
C HIS A 134 -26.79 -31.22 8.83
N GLN A 135 -27.96 -31.62 8.32
CA GLN A 135 -28.45 -31.15 7.02
C GLN A 135 -29.02 -29.73 7.12
N LEU A 136 -28.62 -28.87 6.20
CA LEU A 136 -29.16 -27.52 5.99
C LEU A 136 -30.37 -27.63 5.07
N SER A 137 -31.55 -27.26 5.56
CA SER A 137 -32.79 -27.27 4.78
C SER A 137 -33.49 -25.91 4.76
N THR A 138 -34.16 -25.58 3.66
CA THR A 138 -35.04 -24.40 3.57
C THR A 138 -36.33 -24.59 4.37
N LYS A 139 -37.15 -23.53 4.50
CA LYS A 139 -38.50 -23.61 5.10
C LYS A 139 -39.44 -24.56 4.35
N GLN A 140 -39.10 -24.88 3.09
CA GLN A 140 -39.78 -25.77 2.17
C GLN A 140 -39.29 -27.22 2.29
N GLN A 141 -38.36 -27.51 3.22
CA GLN A 141 -37.69 -28.80 3.44
C GLN A 141 -36.88 -29.30 2.22
N GLU A 142 -36.34 -28.38 1.41
CA GLU A 142 -35.36 -28.72 0.37
C GLU A 142 -33.95 -28.76 0.96
N GLU A 143 -33.20 -29.83 0.70
CA GLU A 143 -31.83 -30.05 1.21
C GLU A 143 -30.82 -29.26 0.36
N VAL A 144 -30.34 -28.14 0.91
CA VAL A 144 -29.44 -27.21 0.22
C VAL A 144 -27.98 -27.39 0.61
N GLY A 145 -27.69 -28.28 1.56
CA GLY A 145 -26.34 -28.59 2.00
C GLY A 145 -26.30 -29.29 3.36
N SER A 146 -25.12 -29.29 3.96
CA SER A 146 -24.83 -29.75 5.33
C SER A 146 -23.91 -28.76 6.04
N VAL A 147 -24.02 -28.66 7.36
CA VAL A 147 -22.98 -28.12 8.23
C VAL A 147 -22.35 -29.27 9.02
N CYS A 148 -21.03 -29.33 9.07
CA CYS A 148 -20.27 -30.28 9.84
C CYS A 148 -19.44 -29.54 10.88
N ILE A 149 -19.34 -30.11 12.08
CA ILE A 149 -18.47 -29.64 13.15
C ILE A 149 -17.45 -30.72 13.51
N GLU A 150 -16.22 -30.31 13.73
CA GLU A 150 -15.13 -31.16 14.23
C GLU A 150 -14.36 -30.40 15.32
N ILE A 151 -13.78 -31.12 16.29
CA ILE A 151 -12.94 -30.51 17.32
C ILE A 151 -11.55 -31.12 17.22
N ALA A 152 -10.59 -30.29 16.85
CA ALA A 152 -9.23 -30.68 16.51
C ALA A 152 -8.18 -29.84 17.27
N GLY A 153 -6.95 -30.35 17.32
CA GLY A 153 -5.79 -29.64 17.87
C GLY A 153 -5.67 -29.65 19.40
N SER A 154 -4.57 -29.07 19.87
CA SER A 154 -4.27 -28.80 21.28
C SER A 154 -3.49 -27.47 21.33
N PRO A 155 -4.08 -26.34 21.79
CA PRO A 155 -5.43 -26.22 22.38
C PRO A 155 -6.56 -26.58 21.41
N PRO A 156 -7.75 -26.96 21.92
CA PRO A 156 -8.87 -27.37 21.09
C PRO A 156 -9.43 -26.20 20.26
N ILE A 157 -9.75 -26.51 19.00
CA ILE A 157 -10.35 -25.61 18.01
C ILE A 157 -11.60 -26.31 17.47
N LEU A 158 -12.73 -25.60 17.47
CA LEU A 158 -13.97 -26.02 16.81
C LEU A 158 -13.88 -25.60 15.34
N GLU A 159 -13.74 -26.57 14.45
CA GLU A 159 -13.77 -26.38 13.01
C GLU A 159 -15.21 -26.58 12.51
N VAL A 160 -15.77 -25.55 11.86
CA VAL A 160 -17.15 -25.53 11.35
C VAL A 160 -17.09 -25.46 9.83
N THR A 161 -17.54 -26.51 9.14
CA THR A 161 -17.50 -26.65 7.68
C THR A 161 -18.91 -26.74 7.11
N TYR A 162 -19.32 -25.72 6.36
CA TYR A 162 -20.52 -25.71 5.54
C TYR A 162 -20.23 -26.33 4.16
N LYS A 163 -21.17 -27.08 3.61
CA LYS A 163 -21.09 -27.68 2.27
C LYS A 163 -22.44 -27.64 1.57
N ALA A 164 -22.54 -26.98 0.43
CA ALA A 164 -23.78 -26.88 -0.34
C ALA A 164 -24.07 -28.20 -1.08
N SER A 165 -25.34 -28.47 -1.36
CA SER A 165 -25.73 -29.50 -2.33
C SER A 165 -25.54 -28.96 -3.76
N ASN A 166 -25.32 -29.83 -4.74
CA ASN A 166 -24.86 -29.45 -6.09
C ASN A 166 -25.73 -28.39 -6.82
N ASN A 167 -26.99 -28.26 -6.41
CA ASN A 167 -27.98 -27.34 -7.01
C ASN A 167 -28.02 -25.98 -6.30
N TYR A 168 -27.10 -25.72 -5.36
CA TYR A 168 -27.09 -24.53 -4.51
C TYR A 168 -25.66 -23.97 -4.32
N ALA A 169 -25.60 -22.71 -3.93
CA ALA A 169 -24.40 -21.99 -3.55
C ALA A 169 -24.71 -21.16 -2.29
N PHE A 170 -23.75 -21.02 -1.38
CA PHE A 170 -23.93 -20.15 -0.21
C PHE A 170 -23.74 -18.67 -0.59
N THR A 171 -24.65 -17.81 -0.16
CA THR A 171 -24.56 -16.35 -0.27
C THR A 171 -24.38 -15.65 1.08
N ARG A 172 -24.44 -16.43 2.17
CA ARG A 172 -24.22 -16.04 3.57
C ARG A 172 -24.13 -17.30 4.43
N THR A 173 -23.24 -17.33 5.42
CA THR A 173 -23.17 -18.41 6.42
C THR A 173 -22.96 -17.81 7.81
N ASP A 174 -23.90 -18.05 8.72
CA ASP A 174 -23.88 -17.51 10.07
C ASP A 174 -24.09 -18.64 11.08
N PHE A 175 -23.39 -18.60 12.21
CA PHE A 175 -23.69 -19.51 13.31
C PHE A 175 -23.62 -18.83 14.68
N TRP A 176 -24.39 -19.40 15.58
CA TRP A 176 -24.39 -19.07 16.99
C TRP A 176 -24.18 -20.38 17.78
N PHE A 177 -23.41 -20.33 18.85
CA PHE A 177 -23.29 -21.44 19.80
C PHE A 177 -23.08 -20.94 21.23
N ASP A 178 -23.63 -21.67 22.21
CA ASP A 178 -23.45 -21.44 23.64
C ASP A 178 -23.78 -22.75 24.40
N SER A 179 -23.49 -22.77 25.70
CA SER A 179 -23.92 -23.75 26.69
C SER A 179 -25.43 -23.98 26.82
N SER A 180 -26.29 -23.13 26.22
CA SER A 180 -27.75 -23.27 26.26
C SER A 180 -28.43 -22.45 25.17
N ILE A 181 -29.30 -23.08 24.35
CA ILE A 181 -30.17 -22.40 23.36
C ILE A 181 -30.94 -21.16 23.88
N THR A 182 -31.12 -21.02 25.20
CA THR A 182 -31.80 -19.87 25.82
C THR A 182 -31.10 -18.53 25.64
N THR A 183 -29.84 -18.49 25.21
CA THR A 183 -29.07 -17.28 24.88
C THR A 183 -28.95 -17.02 23.37
N LEU A 184 -29.65 -17.79 22.54
CA LEU A 184 -29.83 -17.52 21.11
C LEU A 184 -30.53 -16.16 20.92
N PRO A 185 -29.99 -15.23 20.10
CA PRO A 185 -30.70 -14.02 19.71
C PRO A 185 -32.01 -14.36 19.00
N LEU A 186 -33.12 -13.73 19.39
CA LEU A 186 -34.45 -13.93 18.79
C LEU A 186 -35.07 -12.60 18.38
N LYS A 187 -35.65 -12.57 17.19
CA LYS A 187 -36.51 -11.48 16.69
C LYS A 187 -37.81 -11.42 17.48
N SER A 188 -38.54 -10.32 17.38
CA SER A 188 -39.79 -10.07 18.12
C SER A 188 -40.95 -11.02 17.77
N ASP A 189 -40.80 -11.81 16.71
CA ASP A 189 -41.71 -12.90 16.30
C ASP A 189 -41.28 -14.29 16.81
N GLY A 190 -40.12 -14.40 17.47
CA GLY A 190 -39.55 -15.65 17.98
C GLY A 190 -38.69 -16.42 16.97
N ALA A 191 -38.42 -15.88 15.78
CA ALA A 191 -37.43 -16.45 14.86
C ALA A 191 -35.99 -16.12 15.32
N PRO A 192 -34.98 -16.96 15.01
CA PRO A 192 -33.58 -16.64 15.30
C PRO A 192 -33.15 -15.31 14.65
N ASP A 193 -32.52 -14.42 15.43
CA ASP A 193 -31.94 -13.19 14.90
C ASP A 193 -30.54 -13.45 14.31
N VAL A 194 -30.55 -13.95 13.08
CA VAL A 194 -29.34 -14.19 12.27
C VAL A 194 -28.51 -12.93 12.00
N ASP A 195 -29.02 -11.72 12.28
CA ASP A 195 -28.26 -10.48 12.14
C ASP A 195 -27.48 -10.11 13.43
N ASP A 196 -27.80 -10.75 14.56
CA ASP A 196 -27.14 -10.66 15.88
C ASP A 196 -26.27 -11.91 16.19
N PHE A 197 -26.08 -12.82 15.23
CA PHE A 197 -25.22 -14.01 15.41
C PHE A 197 -23.74 -13.60 15.56
N GLY A 198 -23.13 -13.98 16.67
CA GLY A 198 -21.75 -13.58 17.03
C GLY A 198 -20.65 -14.12 16.11
N PHE A 199 -20.94 -15.07 15.24
CA PHE A 199 -20.04 -15.56 14.20
C PHE A 199 -20.77 -15.53 12.85
N PHE A 200 -20.48 -14.53 12.01
CA PHE A 200 -21.06 -14.40 10.67
C PHE A 200 -19.99 -14.34 9.59
N TRP A 201 -20.32 -14.84 8.40
CA TRP A 201 -19.53 -14.72 7.19
C TRP A 201 -20.43 -14.41 6.00
N ARG A 202 -20.01 -13.48 5.14
CA ARG A 202 -20.69 -13.20 3.88
C ARG A 202 -19.85 -13.74 2.73
N ASN A 203 -20.19 -14.95 2.29
CA ASN A 203 -19.70 -15.46 1.02
C ASN A 203 -20.44 -14.78 -0.14
N SER A 204 -19.73 -14.11 -1.04
CA SER A 204 -20.30 -13.53 -2.28
C SER A 204 -19.79 -14.18 -3.57
N SER A 205 -18.82 -15.08 -3.46
CA SER A 205 -18.26 -15.94 -4.53
C SER A 205 -19.24 -17.03 -4.98
N GLY A 206 -20.04 -17.57 -4.06
CA GLY A 206 -20.97 -18.67 -4.35
C GLY A 206 -20.32 -20.06 -4.23
N GLU A 207 -19.37 -20.20 -3.31
CA GLU A 207 -18.68 -21.46 -2.99
C GLU A 207 -19.65 -22.59 -2.61
N SER A 208 -19.23 -23.83 -2.93
CA SER A 208 -19.93 -25.05 -2.51
C SER A 208 -19.40 -25.64 -1.20
N VAL A 209 -18.30 -25.14 -0.65
CA VAL A 209 -17.74 -25.54 0.65
C VAL A 209 -17.11 -24.30 1.30
N TRP A 210 -17.38 -24.06 2.58
CA TRP A 210 -16.77 -22.99 3.37
C TRP A 210 -16.43 -23.51 4.76
N SER A 211 -15.29 -23.12 5.34
CA SER A 211 -14.83 -23.61 6.65
C SER A 211 -14.23 -22.51 7.52
N THR A 212 -14.53 -22.51 8.81
CA THR A 212 -13.90 -21.61 9.80
C THR A 212 -13.48 -22.34 11.07
N ARG A 213 -12.65 -21.69 11.88
CA ARG A 213 -11.99 -22.26 13.07
C ARG A 213 -12.14 -21.34 14.28
N VAL A 214 -12.82 -21.82 15.32
CA VAL A 214 -13.07 -21.07 16.57
C VAL A 214 -12.25 -21.68 17.72
N PRO A 215 -11.28 -20.94 18.32
CA PRO A 215 -10.49 -21.46 19.44
C PRO A 215 -11.36 -21.65 20.70
N MET A 216 -11.54 -22.89 21.14
CA MET A 216 -12.49 -23.24 22.21
C MET A 216 -12.04 -22.81 23.61
N TYR A 217 -10.74 -22.58 23.80
CA TYR A 217 -10.16 -22.28 25.13
C TYR A 217 -10.61 -20.93 25.72
N TYR A 218 -11.14 -20.01 24.91
CA TYR A 218 -11.75 -18.76 25.38
C TYR A 218 -13.11 -18.96 26.04
N TYR A 219 -13.86 -19.99 25.61
CA TYR A 219 -15.27 -20.14 25.93
C TYR A 219 -15.52 -21.17 27.05
N PHE A 220 -14.76 -22.28 27.09
CA PHE A 220 -15.02 -23.37 28.03
C PHE A 220 -13.75 -23.95 28.64
N GLY A 221 -13.77 -24.13 29.96
CA GLY A 221 -12.75 -24.88 30.71
C GLY A 221 -13.36 -26.09 31.41
N CYS A 222 -12.84 -27.29 31.14
CA CYS A 222 -13.18 -28.54 31.82
C CYS A 222 -12.76 -28.51 33.31
N SER A 223 -13.51 -27.75 34.11
CA SER A 223 -13.29 -27.56 35.56
C SER A 223 -14.10 -28.53 36.43
N THR A 224 -15.09 -29.20 35.84
CA THR A 224 -15.91 -30.26 36.44
C THR A 224 -15.76 -31.55 35.64
N THR A 225 -16.02 -32.70 36.28
CA THR A 225 -16.08 -34.02 35.62
C THR A 225 -17.48 -34.30 35.04
N GLU A 226 -18.13 -33.28 34.52
CA GLU A 226 -19.46 -33.34 33.91
C GLU A 226 -19.34 -32.90 32.46
N ASP A 227 -20.06 -33.56 31.57
CA ASP A 227 -20.00 -33.27 30.14
C ASP A 227 -20.55 -31.87 29.85
N VAL A 228 -19.81 -31.06 29.10
CA VAL A 228 -20.28 -29.74 28.66
C VAL A 228 -21.16 -29.93 27.43
N HIS A 229 -22.48 -29.86 27.65
CA HIS A 229 -23.44 -29.74 26.56
C HIS A 229 -23.35 -28.34 25.93
N MET A 230 -23.39 -28.26 24.60
CA MET A 230 -23.49 -27.01 23.85
C MET A 230 -24.60 -27.12 22.82
N SER A 231 -25.38 -26.06 22.67
CA SER A 231 -26.36 -25.89 21.59
C SER A 231 -25.74 -25.02 20.49
N MET A 232 -25.96 -25.37 19.23
CA MET A 232 -25.54 -24.57 18.08
C MET A 232 -26.68 -24.41 17.08
N VAL A 233 -26.81 -23.21 16.54
CA VAL A 233 -27.71 -22.87 15.42
C VAL A 233 -26.84 -22.45 14.24
N ALA A 234 -27.00 -23.16 13.13
CA ALA A 234 -26.32 -22.87 11.87
C ALA A 234 -27.35 -22.37 10.85
N HIS A 235 -27.03 -21.25 10.21
CA HIS A 235 -27.84 -20.59 9.20
C HIS A 235 -27.02 -20.42 7.90
N ALA A 236 -27.68 -20.61 6.77
CA ALA A 236 -27.12 -20.29 5.47
C ALA A 236 -28.15 -19.56 4.61
N GLY A 237 -27.76 -18.42 4.03
CA GLY A 237 -28.42 -17.88 2.85
C GLY A 237 -27.94 -18.63 1.63
N VAL A 238 -28.85 -19.06 0.76
CA VAL A 238 -28.51 -19.81 -0.45
C VAL A 238 -29.12 -19.20 -1.72
N ALA A 239 -28.37 -19.28 -2.82
CA ALA A 239 -28.86 -19.08 -4.18
C ALA A 239 -28.91 -20.43 -4.90
N ARG A 240 -29.92 -20.64 -5.75
CA ARG A 240 -30.02 -21.88 -6.54
C ARG A 240 -29.07 -21.79 -7.74
N ARG A 241 -28.33 -22.85 -8.01
CA ARG A 241 -27.47 -22.99 -9.19
C ARG A 241 -28.29 -23.59 -10.34
N PHE A 242 -28.37 -22.88 -11.47
CA PHE A 242 -29.00 -23.37 -12.69
C PHE A 242 -28.09 -24.38 -13.42
N ASP A 243 -28.67 -25.17 -14.35
CA ASP A 243 -27.94 -26.18 -15.15
C ASP A 243 -26.76 -25.61 -15.97
N ASN A 244 -26.74 -24.30 -16.22
CA ASN A 244 -25.66 -23.58 -16.90
C ASN A 244 -24.56 -23.04 -15.94
N GLY A 245 -24.63 -23.36 -14.65
CA GLY A 245 -23.70 -22.89 -13.62
C GLY A 245 -24.01 -21.52 -13.02
N THR A 246 -24.92 -20.73 -13.61
CA THR A 246 -25.27 -19.39 -13.08
C THR A 246 -26.12 -19.48 -11.81
N LEU A 247 -26.03 -18.47 -10.95
CA LEU A 247 -26.72 -18.42 -9.66
C LEU A 247 -27.97 -17.55 -9.71
N ASP A 248 -29.11 -18.08 -9.23
CA ASP A 248 -30.33 -17.33 -9.01
C ASP A 248 -30.22 -16.54 -7.68
N PHE A 249 -29.59 -15.37 -7.74
CA PHE A 249 -29.59 -14.43 -6.61
C PHE A 249 -30.99 -13.89 -6.25
N GLY A 250 -32.01 -14.12 -7.11
CA GLY A 250 -33.41 -13.86 -6.80
C GLY A 250 -34.06 -14.94 -5.92
N SER A 251 -33.52 -16.16 -5.92
CA SER A 251 -34.03 -17.29 -5.11
C SER A 251 -33.45 -17.31 -3.68
N GLY A 252 -33.25 -16.14 -3.06
CA GLY A 252 -32.53 -15.97 -1.79
C GLY A 252 -33.24 -16.57 -0.56
N ASP A 253 -33.31 -17.90 -0.51
CA ASP A 253 -33.89 -18.68 0.57
C ASP A 253 -32.93 -18.77 1.78
N THR A 254 -33.50 -18.78 2.98
CA THR A 254 -32.79 -19.03 4.24
C THR A 254 -32.92 -20.50 4.61
N ALA A 255 -31.80 -21.17 4.83
CA ALA A 255 -31.72 -22.54 5.31
C ALA A 255 -31.11 -22.61 6.72
N PHE A 256 -31.53 -23.62 7.49
CA PHE A 256 -31.07 -23.87 8.85
C PHE A 256 -30.73 -25.35 9.04
N ALA A 257 -29.84 -25.65 10.00
CA ALA A 257 -29.49 -27.01 10.38
C ALA A 257 -30.56 -27.59 11.33
N TYR A 258 -31.42 -28.48 10.82
CA TYR A 258 -32.53 -29.03 11.61
C TYR A 258 -32.15 -30.33 12.33
N GLY A 259 -32.65 -30.48 13.57
CA GLY A 259 -32.75 -31.77 14.22
C GLY A 259 -33.78 -32.67 13.50
N LEU A 260 -33.43 -33.91 13.19
CA LEU A 260 -34.23 -34.80 12.32
C LEU A 260 -35.56 -35.31 12.92
N GLU A 261 -35.96 -34.88 14.12
CA GLU A 261 -37.05 -35.50 14.90
C GLU A 261 -38.03 -34.46 15.51
N GLY A 262 -38.63 -33.62 14.65
CA GLY A 262 -39.73 -32.72 14.99
C GLY A 262 -40.68 -32.50 13.80
N GLN A 263 -42.00 -32.44 14.05
CA GLN A 263 -43.02 -32.10 13.03
C GLN A 263 -43.85 -30.85 13.36
N ASP A 264 -43.58 -30.18 14.48
CA ASP A 264 -44.22 -28.90 14.82
C ASP A 264 -43.37 -27.76 14.26
N THR A 265 -43.95 -26.91 13.40
CA THR A 265 -43.17 -26.02 12.52
C THR A 265 -42.73 -24.70 13.18
N THR A 266 -42.29 -24.75 14.43
CA THR A 266 -41.72 -23.60 15.15
C THR A 266 -40.21 -23.49 14.90
N MET A 267 -39.70 -22.32 14.51
CA MET A 267 -38.31 -22.13 14.05
C MET A 267 -37.22 -22.35 15.11
N ILE A 268 -37.58 -22.74 16.35
CA ILE A 268 -36.66 -23.03 17.45
C ILE A 268 -35.96 -24.39 17.26
N ASP A 269 -36.53 -25.30 16.47
CA ASP A 269 -35.99 -26.64 16.16
C ASP A 269 -34.77 -26.61 15.19
N ALA A 270 -34.26 -25.41 14.87
CA ALA A 270 -33.06 -25.12 14.08
C ALA A 270 -31.75 -25.21 14.88
N ALA A 271 -31.80 -25.71 16.12
CA ALA A 271 -30.63 -25.95 16.97
C ALA A 271 -30.30 -27.44 17.03
N PHE A 272 -29.01 -27.76 17.11
CA PHE A 272 -28.52 -29.08 17.46
C PHE A 272 -27.61 -29.04 18.69
N ASP A 273 -27.83 -29.97 19.61
CA ASP A 273 -26.99 -30.13 20.81
C ASP A 273 -25.85 -31.11 20.52
N PHE A 274 -24.62 -30.72 20.83
CA PHE A 274 -23.46 -31.61 20.92
C PHE A 274 -22.85 -31.57 22.32
N THR A 275 -21.98 -32.54 22.62
CA THR A 275 -21.53 -32.80 24.00
C THR A 275 -20.03 -33.02 24.06
N LEU A 276 -19.34 -32.15 24.81
CA LEU A 276 -17.91 -32.22 25.06
C LEU A 276 -17.68 -33.01 26.36
N GLN A 277 -17.09 -34.20 26.29
CA GLN A 277 -16.83 -34.98 27.50
C GLN A 277 -15.53 -34.54 28.20
N CYS A 278 -15.70 -33.89 29.34
CA CYS A 278 -14.62 -33.55 30.28
C CYS A 278 -14.27 -34.75 31.17
N GLN A 279 -13.84 -35.87 30.59
CA GLN A 279 -13.29 -36.95 31.41
C GLN A 279 -11.95 -36.51 32.02
N CYS A 280 -11.81 -36.71 33.33
CA CYS A 280 -10.54 -36.66 34.04
C CYS A 280 -10.33 -38.02 34.71
N ALA A 281 -9.22 -38.69 34.40
CA ALA A 281 -8.90 -39.98 35.00
C ALA A 281 -8.82 -39.88 36.54
N ARG A 282 -9.68 -40.60 37.26
CA ARG A 282 -9.49 -40.81 38.71
C ARG A 282 -8.20 -41.60 38.92
N GLU A 283 -7.26 -41.01 39.66
CA GLU A 283 -6.09 -41.74 40.16
C GLU A 283 -6.53 -43.03 40.86
N LYS A 284 -5.84 -44.13 40.56
CA LYS A 284 -6.01 -45.37 41.32
C LYS A 284 -5.44 -45.15 42.72
N SER A 285 -6.29 -45.27 43.73
CA SER A 285 -5.91 -45.13 45.15
C SER A 285 -4.75 -46.07 45.49
N ALA A 286 -3.67 -45.50 46.04
CA ALA A 286 -2.41 -46.21 46.30
C ALA A 286 -2.47 -47.13 47.54
N GLU A 287 -3.33 -48.15 47.50
CA GLU A 287 -3.62 -49.05 48.64
C GLU A 287 -2.99 -50.45 48.49
N GLU A 288 -2.29 -50.74 47.38
CA GLU A 288 -1.78 -52.09 47.05
C GLU A 288 -0.23 -52.24 47.09
N LEU A 289 0.49 -51.36 47.79
CA LEU A 289 1.95 -51.45 47.99
C LEU A 289 2.38 -51.32 49.46
N SER A 290 1.96 -52.30 50.27
CA SER A 290 2.33 -52.39 51.69
C SER A 290 3.62 -53.20 51.94
N ALA A 291 4.73 -52.54 52.23
CA ALA A 291 5.90 -53.14 52.87
C ALA A 291 6.61 -52.11 53.78
N PRO A 292 6.96 -52.44 55.05
CA PRO A 292 7.41 -51.43 56.01
C PRO A 292 8.94 -51.39 56.19
N LEU A 293 9.48 -50.22 56.56
CA LEU A 293 10.54 -50.16 57.59
C LEU A 293 10.69 -48.77 58.22
N SER A 294 10.42 -48.74 59.52
CA SER A 294 10.53 -47.64 60.47
C SER A 294 11.88 -46.93 60.53
N SER A 295 11.91 -45.60 60.74
CA SER A 295 12.74 -44.99 61.80
C SER A 295 12.49 -43.48 62.06
N LEU A 296 12.71 -43.11 63.32
CA LEU A 296 13.14 -41.80 63.87
C LEU A 296 12.33 -40.49 63.61
N GLN A 297 11.42 -40.24 64.56
CA GLN A 297 11.41 -39.06 65.47
C GLN A 297 11.35 -37.62 64.91
N LEU A 298 10.17 -37.03 65.05
CA LEU A 298 9.95 -35.59 65.28
C LEU A 298 10.65 -35.09 66.56
N PRO A 299 10.98 -33.79 66.61
CA PRO A 299 10.77 -32.95 67.79
C PRO A 299 9.68 -31.89 67.51
N ALA A 300 8.60 -31.89 68.29
CA ALA A 300 7.57 -30.85 68.22
C ALA A 300 7.93 -29.67 69.14
N SER A 301 7.91 -28.42 68.64
CA SER A 301 8.18 -27.24 69.47
C SER A 301 7.61 -25.92 68.91
N MET A 302 6.47 -25.51 69.47
CA MET A 302 5.99 -24.11 69.61
C MET A 302 5.67 -23.25 68.37
N GLY A 303 4.83 -22.23 68.60
CA GLY A 303 4.68 -21.07 67.71
C GLY A 303 3.47 -21.14 66.77
N GLY A 304 2.28 -20.78 67.27
CA GLY A 304 1.11 -20.62 66.39
C GLY A 304 1.15 -19.30 65.63
N LEU A 305 0.85 -19.34 64.33
CA LEU A 305 0.58 -18.16 63.51
C LEU A 305 -0.74 -18.36 62.76
N ASN A 306 -1.78 -17.60 63.13
CA ASN A 306 -3.03 -17.55 62.38
C ASN A 306 -2.81 -16.70 61.12
N VAL A 307 -2.23 -17.30 60.08
CA VAL A 307 -2.25 -16.71 58.74
C VAL A 307 -3.52 -17.19 58.05
N GLY A 308 -4.53 -16.33 58.02
CA GLY A 308 -5.65 -16.50 57.09
C GLY A 308 -5.12 -16.33 55.68
N SER A 309 -4.75 -17.43 55.02
CA SER A 309 -4.25 -17.41 53.66
C SER A 309 -5.37 -17.01 52.70
N THR A 310 -5.51 -15.71 52.46
CA THR A 310 -6.23 -15.15 51.33
C THR A 310 -5.43 -15.34 50.03
N THR A 311 -5.03 -16.59 49.78
CA THR A 311 -4.60 -17.07 48.47
C THR A 311 -5.78 -16.91 47.53
N CYS A 312 -5.60 -16.01 46.58
CA CYS A 312 -6.60 -15.51 45.67
C CYS A 312 -6.46 -16.30 44.36
N PRO A 313 -7.33 -17.30 44.10
CA PRO A 313 -7.05 -18.33 43.09
C PRO A 313 -7.07 -17.78 41.66
N ASN A 314 -7.90 -16.76 41.41
CA ASN A 314 -8.00 -16.08 40.13
C ASN A 314 -7.56 -14.62 40.33
N ARG A 315 -6.45 -14.25 39.70
CA ARG A 315 -6.01 -12.87 39.51
C ARG A 315 -5.98 -12.58 38.02
N ILE A 316 -6.50 -11.43 37.62
CA ILE A 316 -6.47 -10.98 36.22
C ILE A 316 -5.54 -9.78 36.13
N ALA A 317 -4.65 -9.79 35.14
CA ALA A 317 -3.81 -8.66 34.78
C ALA A 317 -4.64 -7.61 34.03
N TRP A 318 -4.53 -6.34 34.43
CA TRP A 318 -5.28 -5.23 33.86
C TRP A 318 -4.46 -3.94 33.95
N ALA A 319 -4.68 -3.03 33.01
CA ALA A 319 -4.20 -1.66 33.06
C ALA A 319 -5.30 -0.76 32.50
N ASP A 320 -5.63 0.32 33.22
CA ASP A 320 -6.55 1.35 32.71
C ASP A 320 -6.00 1.98 31.44
N LYS A 321 -6.87 2.55 30.59
CA LYS A 321 -6.43 3.22 29.36
C LYS A 321 -5.63 4.48 29.68
N GLN A 322 -4.31 4.38 29.51
CA GLN A 322 -3.39 5.51 29.58
C GLN A 322 -3.21 6.08 28.17
N CYS A 323 -3.15 7.41 28.03
CA CYS A 323 -3.08 8.11 26.76
C CYS A 323 -2.04 9.22 26.83
N PHE A 324 -1.15 9.26 25.83
CA PHE A 324 -0.01 10.15 25.74
C PHE A 324 -0.03 10.84 24.38
N ASN A 325 0.39 12.11 24.34
CA ASN A 325 0.49 12.82 23.07
C ASN A 325 1.66 12.24 22.26
N VAL A 326 1.50 12.23 20.94
CA VAL A 326 2.60 12.07 20.00
C VAL A 326 2.89 13.47 19.47
N THR A 327 4.14 13.89 19.57
CA THR A 327 4.60 15.19 19.08
C THR A 327 5.52 15.00 17.87
N GLY A 328 5.30 15.80 16.84
CA GLY A 328 6.22 15.93 15.71
C GLY A 328 7.50 16.65 16.10
N THR A 329 8.40 16.80 15.15
CA THR A 329 9.68 17.50 15.28
C THR A 329 9.50 19.01 15.53
N ASP A 330 8.35 19.57 15.15
CA ASP A 330 7.94 20.97 15.36
C ASP A 330 7.22 21.23 16.71
N GLU A 331 7.32 20.29 17.67
CA GLU A 331 6.55 20.22 18.93
C GLU A 331 5.01 20.15 18.76
N THR A 332 4.47 20.10 17.53
CA THR A 332 3.01 20.00 17.34
C THR A 332 2.49 18.60 17.66
N SER A 333 1.27 18.52 18.20
CA SER A 333 0.60 17.24 18.45
C SER A 333 0.19 16.60 17.11
N THR A 334 0.91 15.56 16.67
CA THR A 334 0.52 14.72 15.53
C THR A 334 -0.66 13.81 15.90
N GLY A 335 -0.80 13.48 17.18
CA GLY A 335 -1.92 12.69 17.68
C GLY A 335 -1.74 12.25 19.12
N LYS A 336 -2.34 11.11 19.46
CA LYS A 336 -2.18 10.41 20.73
C LYS A 336 -1.96 8.92 20.49
N VAL A 337 -1.12 8.33 21.32
CA VAL A 337 -1.02 6.89 21.53
C VAL A 337 -1.64 6.59 22.88
N CYS A 338 -2.58 5.65 22.91
CA CYS A 338 -3.09 5.11 24.15
C CYS A 338 -2.88 3.61 24.22
N ALA A 339 -2.64 3.08 25.42
CA ALA A 339 -2.58 1.65 25.65
C ALA A 339 -3.37 1.24 26.90
N GLN A 340 -3.92 0.03 26.86
CA GLN A 340 -4.66 -0.62 27.94
C GLN A 340 -4.41 -2.13 27.90
N VAL A 341 -4.60 -2.84 29.02
CA VAL A 341 -4.54 -4.31 29.04
C VAL A 341 -5.94 -4.88 29.27
N VAL A 342 -6.41 -5.70 28.33
CA VAL A 342 -7.78 -6.22 28.25
C VAL A 342 -7.81 -7.73 27.99
N GLY A 343 -8.94 -8.37 28.29
CA GLY A 343 -9.20 -9.77 27.97
C GLY A 343 -8.53 -10.78 28.91
N ASN A 344 -8.68 -12.06 28.55
CA ASN A 344 -8.02 -13.20 29.18
C ASN A 344 -7.76 -14.28 28.09
N PRO A 345 -6.51 -14.61 27.73
CA PRO A 345 -5.26 -14.08 28.27
C PRO A 345 -5.12 -12.55 28.10
N PRO A 346 -4.39 -11.90 29.02
CA PRO A 346 -4.31 -10.44 29.05
C PRO A 346 -3.54 -9.92 27.84
N THR A 347 -4.14 -8.98 27.13
CA THR A 347 -3.72 -8.50 25.82
C THR A 347 -3.53 -6.98 25.88
N ILE A 348 -2.34 -6.49 25.51
CA ILE A 348 -2.13 -5.06 25.30
C ILE A 348 -2.92 -4.66 24.05
N MET A 349 -3.71 -3.59 24.16
CA MET A 349 -4.41 -2.97 23.04
C MET A 349 -3.92 -1.53 22.91
N VAL A 350 -3.28 -1.20 21.78
CA VAL A 350 -2.68 0.10 21.49
C VAL A 350 -3.53 0.82 20.45
N THR A 351 -4.13 1.96 20.80
CA THR A 351 -4.96 2.77 19.90
C THR A 351 -4.24 4.08 19.56
N ARG A 352 -4.20 4.48 18.28
CA ARG A 352 -3.77 5.82 17.87
C ARG A 352 -4.94 6.66 17.37
N ASP A 353 -4.87 7.95 17.65
CA ASP A 353 -5.89 8.98 17.41
C ASP A 353 -5.14 10.21 16.85
N VAL A 354 -5.30 10.50 15.56
CA VAL A 354 -4.51 11.52 14.83
C VAL A 354 -5.16 12.89 14.97
N SER A 355 -4.36 13.95 15.19
CA SER A 355 -4.92 15.28 15.48
C SER A 355 -4.52 16.35 14.46
N GLY A 356 -5.52 17.07 13.94
CA GLY A 356 -5.33 18.28 13.13
C GLY A 356 -5.27 18.01 11.63
N ASP A 357 -4.29 18.61 10.97
CA ASP A 357 -3.97 18.44 9.55
C ASP A 357 -3.08 17.21 9.28
N TRP A 358 -2.92 16.32 10.24
CA TRP A 358 -2.12 15.09 10.10
C TRP A 358 -2.95 13.88 9.62
N VAL A 359 -2.27 12.91 9.01
CA VAL A 359 -2.74 11.52 8.79
C VAL A 359 -1.68 10.53 9.27
N LEU A 360 -2.10 9.32 9.62
CA LEU A 360 -1.19 8.19 9.88
C LEU A 360 -0.75 7.53 8.56
N LEU A 361 0.50 7.08 8.46
CA LEU A 361 1.01 6.24 7.36
C LEU A 361 1.53 4.86 7.81
N LYS A 362 2.26 4.82 8.94
CA LYS A 362 2.93 3.61 9.45
C LYS A 362 2.81 3.58 10.97
N SER A 363 2.52 2.42 11.58
CA SER A 363 2.47 2.23 13.03
C SER A 363 3.21 0.97 13.45
N LYS A 364 4.21 1.14 14.33
CA LYS A 364 4.96 0.02 14.92
C LYS A 364 5.03 0.17 16.43
N PHE A 365 4.99 -0.96 17.14
CA PHE A 365 5.25 -0.97 18.57
C PHE A 365 6.05 -2.19 19.02
N TRP A 366 6.73 -2.00 20.14
CA TRP A 366 7.47 -3.00 20.89
C TRP A 366 7.12 -2.82 22.36
N TYR A 367 7.07 -3.91 23.14
CA TYR A 367 6.98 -3.84 24.59
C TYR A 367 7.92 -4.85 25.24
N GLY A 368 8.32 -4.58 26.47
CA GLY A 368 9.14 -5.48 27.28
C GLY A 368 9.28 -5.00 28.71
N THR A 369 10.15 -5.66 29.48
CA THR A 369 10.36 -5.36 30.91
C THR A 369 11.16 -4.08 31.16
N SER A 370 11.92 -3.59 30.18
CA SER A 370 12.55 -2.27 30.22
C SER A 370 12.76 -1.70 28.82
N ALA A 371 12.65 -0.38 28.67
CA ALA A 371 13.02 0.33 27.45
C ALA A 371 14.51 0.13 27.05
N ALA A 372 15.35 -0.36 27.96
CA ALA A 372 16.72 -0.80 27.64
C ALA A 372 16.78 -2.08 26.79
N ASP A 373 15.75 -2.92 26.83
CA ASP A 373 15.65 -4.19 26.08
C ASP A 373 15.14 -4.00 24.64
N VAL A 374 14.80 -2.77 24.25
CA VAL A 374 14.38 -2.39 22.90
C VAL A 374 15.49 -2.75 21.90
N PRO A 375 15.17 -3.38 20.75
CA PRO A 375 16.16 -3.58 19.68
C PRO A 375 16.77 -2.24 19.26
N LYS A 376 18.11 -2.12 19.27
CA LYS A 376 18.84 -0.90 18.93
C LYS A 376 19.76 -1.10 17.72
N ARG A 377 19.93 -0.04 16.91
CA ARG A 377 20.94 0.08 15.85
C ARG A 377 22.34 0.26 16.45
N LYS A 378 23.40 0.23 15.63
CA LYS A 378 24.80 0.49 16.06
C LYS A 378 24.96 1.84 16.79
N SER A 379 24.16 2.83 16.41
CA SER A 379 24.09 4.18 17.02
C SER A 379 23.46 4.23 18.42
N GLY A 380 22.77 3.16 18.85
CA GLY A 380 22.00 3.14 20.09
C GLY A 380 20.54 3.60 19.94
N ARG A 381 20.14 4.13 18.78
CA ARG A 381 18.75 4.46 18.44
C ARG A 381 17.89 3.19 18.24
N PRO A 382 16.56 3.22 18.46
CA PRO A 382 15.71 2.05 18.24
C PRO A 382 15.75 1.55 16.80
N ASP A 383 15.92 0.23 16.65
CA ASP A 383 15.79 -0.45 15.37
C ASP A 383 14.33 -0.79 15.09
N ILE A 384 13.63 0.19 14.53
CA ILE A 384 12.20 0.14 14.19
C ILE A 384 11.87 -1.03 13.24
N GLU A 385 12.82 -1.50 12.44
CA GLU A 385 12.60 -2.65 11.54
C GLU A 385 12.69 -4.01 12.27
N LYS A 386 13.18 -4.03 13.52
CA LYS A 386 13.09 -5.19 14.43
C LYS A 386 11.86 -5.16 15.36
N PHE A 387 10.94 -4.20 15.23
CA PHE A 387 9.73 -4.15 16.07
C PHE A 387 8.73 -5.26 15.66
N PRO A 388 8.37 -6.20 16.56
CA PRO A 388 7.61 -7.40 16.19
C PRO A 388 6.13 -7.14 15.91
N TYR A 389 5.58 -6.00 16.34
CA TYR A 389 4.19 -5.61 16.08
C TYR A 389 4.15 -4.43 15.10
N PHE A 390 3.85 -4.74 13.85
CA PHE A 390 3.81 -3.81 12.73
C PHE A 390 2.42 -3.74 12.11
N TRP A 391 2.05 -2.53 11.71
CA TRP A 391 1.00 -2.31 10.73
C TRP A 391 1.35 -1.13 9.83
N GLY A 392 1.09 -1.26 8.53
CA GLY A 392 1.38 -0.23 7.54
C GLY A 392 0.54 -0.42 6.30
N ASN A 393 -0.71 0.07 6.36
CA ASN A 393 -1.51 0.41 5.18
C ASN A 393 -2.61 1.43 5.55
N SER A 394 -2.24 2.55 6.19
CA SER A 394 -3.19 3.66 6.36
C SER A 394 -3.09 4.60 5.17
N SER A 395 -4.02 4.44 4.23
CA SER A 395 -4.31 5.39 3.16
C SER A 395 -5.01 6.66 3.73
N GLY A 396 -4.34 7.35 4.65
CA GLY A 396 -4.83 8.60 5.26
C GLY A 396 -5.68 8.47 6.53
N GLU A 397 -5.68 7.31 7.20
CA GLU A 397 -6.54 7.07 8.39
C GLU A 397 -6.26 8.02 9.56
N GLU A 398 -7.35 8.45 10.24
CA GLU A 398 -7.31 9.31 11.43
C GLU A 398 -7.30 8.52 12.76
N PHE A 399 -7.57 7.21 12.73
CA PHE A 399 -7.60 6.35 13.91
C PHE A 399 -7.11 4.94 13.57
N TRP A 400 -6.33 4.34 14.46
CA TRP A 400 -5.79 2.98 14.31
C TRP A 400 -5.86 2.19 15.63
N THR A 401 -5.91 0.86 15.56
CA THR A 401 -5.77 0.00 16.75
C THR A 401 -5.03 -1.29 16.41
N GLY A 402 -3.98 -1.59 17.18
CA GLY A 402 -3.29 -2.88 17.19
C GLY A 402 -3.35 -3.55 18.56
N SER A 403 -3.02 -4.85 18.62
CA SER A 403 -3.00 -5.61 19.87
C SER A 403 -1.90 -6.67 19.90
N ALA A 404 -1.48 -7.05 21.12
CA ALA A 404 -0.50 -8.11 21.35
C ALA A 404 -0.79 -8.82 22.68
N ILE A 405 -0.72 -10.15 22.68
CA ILE A 405 -0.97 -10.98 23.86
C ILE A 405 0.27 -10.92 24.77
N LEU A 406 0.09 -10.60 26.05
CA LEU A 406 1.20 -10.64 27.02
C LEU A 406 1.67 -12.09 27.19
N GLU A 407 2.99 -12.27 27.19
CA GLU A 407 3.60 -13.58 27.33
C GLU A 407 3.33 -14.20 28.71
N ASN A 408 3.46 -15.54 28.80
CA ASN A 408 3.23 -16.31 30.02
C ASN A 408 4.17 -15.95 31.19
N SER A 409 5.17 -15.08 30.97
CA SER A 409 6.01 -14.49 32.00
C SER A 409 5.26 -13.54 32.94
N PHE A 410 4.14 -12.96 32.52
CA PHE A 410 3.31 -12.02 33.31
C PHE A 410 2.30 -12.74 34.24
N ASP A 411 2.76 -13.76 34.97
CA ASP A 411 1.91 -14.57 35.84
C ASP A 411 1.56 -13.84 37.14
N CYS A 412 0.29 -13.44 37.30
CA CYS A 412 -0.17 -12.72 38.48
C CYS A 412 -0.10 -13.50 39.82
N ARG A 413 0.41 -14.75 39.87
CA ARG A 413 0.68 -15.46 41.13
C ARG A 413 1.65 -14.72 42.05
N ASP A 414 2.81 -14.30 41.54
CA ASP A 414 3.95 -13.91 42.38
C ASP A 414 4.10 -12.39 42.58
N ALA A 415 3.62 -11.56 41.65
CA ALA A 415 3.59 -10.09 41.79
C ALA A 415 2.18 -9.54 42.04
N SER A 416 2.08 -8.32 42.59
CA SER A 416 0.82 -7.56 42.67
C SER A 416 0.65 -6.54 41.54
N GLU A 417 1.75 -6.17 40.89
CA GLU A 417 1.86 -5.15 39.85
C GLU A 417 3.10 -5.48 39.02
N TYR A 418 2.99 -5.43 37.69
CA TYR A 418 4.09 -5.48 36.75
C TYR A 418 4.26 -4.10 36.10
N ALA A 419 5.50 -3.70 35.82
CA ALA A 419 5.80 -2.62 34.90
C ALA A 419 6.26 -3.24 33.57
N ILE A 420 5.78 -2.69 32.46
CA ILE A 420 6.35 -2.88 31.13
C ILE A 420 6.56 -1.52 30.49
N ASP A 421 7.60 -1.39 29.68
CA ASP A 421 7.80 -0.21 28.84
C ASP A 421 7.30 -0.52 27.43
N LEU A 422 6.42 0.33 26.90
CA LEU A 422 5.89 0.28 25.53
C LEU A 422 6.55 1.40 24.70
N VAL A 423 7.21 1.04 23.60
CA VAL A 423 7.73 1.99 22.60
C VAL A 423 6.85 1.94 21.36
N ALA A 424 6.31 3.08 20.96
CA ALA A 424 5.31 3.18 19.88
C ALA A 424 5.72 4.22 18.83
N HIS A 425 6.41 3.78 17.78
CA HIS A 425 6.86 4.60 16.65
C HIS A 425 5.76 4.74 15.59
N SER A 426 5.55 5.94 15.04
CA SER A 426 4.71 6.14 13.85
C SER A 426 5.26 7.17 12.88
N THR A 427 4.95 6.94 11.61
CA THR A 427 5.15 7.91 10.53
C THR A 427 3.81 8.56 10.20
N TYR A 428 3.80 9.88 10.11
CA TYR A 428 2.65 10.72 9.78
C TYR A 428 2.96 11.58 8.55
N MET A 429 1.94 12.19 7.95
CA MET A 429 2.08 13.18 6.89
C MET A 429 0.99 14.25 7.02
N LYS A 430 1.25 15.50 6.64
CA LYS A 430 0.24 16.57 6.64
C LYS A 430 -0.67 16.45 5.41
N LYS A 431 -1.92 16.91 5.53
CA LYS A 431 -2.91 17.03 4.45
C LYS A 431 -3.39 18.47 4.34
N PHE A 432 -3.61 18.94 3.11
CA PHE A 432 -4.25 20.23 2.84
C PHE A 432 -5.72 20.24 3.29
N GLU A 433 -6.36 21.43 3.38
CA GLU A 433 -7.79 21.57 3.74
C GLU A 433 -8.76 20.82 2.80
N ASN A 434 -8.32 20.40 1.62
CA ASN A 434 -9.10 19.59 0.67
C ASN A 434 -8.95 18.06 0.89
N GLY A 435 -8.05 17.62 1.78
CA GLY A 435 -7.75 16.21 2.05
C GLY A 435 -6.54 15.63 1.31
N THR A 436 -5.97 16.32 0.32
CA THR A 436 -4.79 15.85 -0.42
C THR A 436 -3.54 15.87 0.47
N LEU A 437 -2.73 14.80 0.40
CA LEU A 437 -1.50 14.69 1.20
C LEU A 437 -0.40 15.65 0.69
N ILE A 438 0.39 16.19 1.62
CA ILE A 438 1.50 17.09 1.34
C ILE A 438 2.78 16.25 1.29
N HIS A 439 3.18 15.81 0.09
CA HIS A 439 4.46 15.13 -0.13
C HIS A 439 5.62 15.99 0.40
N GLY A 440 6.62 15.35 1.03
CA GLY A 440 7.68 16.04 1.77
C GLY A 440 7.35 16.42 3.23
N SER A 441 6.09 16.26 3.69
CA SER A 441 5.72 16.46 5.11
C SER A 441 5.71 15.16 5.95
N LYS A 442 6.46 14.14 5.51
CA LYS A 442 6.67 12.87 6.22
C LYS A 442 7.40 13.15 7.54
N GLU A 443 6.77 12.88 8.69
CA GLU A 443 7.41 12.98 10.00
C GLU A 443 7.31 11.67 10.79
N ALA A 444 8.46 11.20 11.28
CA ALA A 444 8.58 10.11 12.24
C ALA A 444 8.43 10.66 13.68
N SER A 445 7.70 9.96 14.54
CA SER A 445 7.55 10.35 15.94
C SER A 445 7.28 9.17 16.88
N PHE A 446 7.73 9.31 18.12
CA PHE A 446 7.50 8.37 19.21
C PHE A 446 6.44 8.93 20.18
N ALA A 447 5.80 8.04 20.96
CA ALA A 447 4.97 8.49 22.07
C ALA A 447 5.84 8.88 23.26
N TYR A 448 5.63 10.08 23.80
CA TYR A 448 6.40 10.61 24.92
C TYR A 448 5.57 10.66 26.20
N ASP A 449 5.97 9.87 27.20
CA ASP A 449 5.62 10.08 28.62
C ASP A 449 6.91 10.37 29.41
N HIS A 450 7.90 9.49 29.22
CA HIS A 450 9.26 9.69 29.70
C HIS A 450 10.24 9.89 28.53
N SER A 451 10.91 11.05 28.51
CA SER A 451 12.29 11.17 28.05
C SER A 451 13.23 11.00 29.25
N SER A 452 14.50 10.62 29.05
CA SER A 452 15.43 10.52 30.19
C SER A 452 15.66 11.90 30.83
N ASP A 453 15.61 12.00 32.16
CA ASP A 453 15.86 13.25 32.89
C ASP A 453 17.35 13.63 32.77
N SER A 454 17.69 14.35 31.70
CA SER A 454 18.95 15.06 31.44
C SER A 454 20.26 14.27 31.25
N HIS A 455 20.29 12.94 31.42
CA HIS A 455 21.57 12.20 31.55
C HIS A 455 21.74 10.86 30.78
N HIS A 456 20.79 10.42 29.94
CA HIS A 456 21.00 9.24 29.07
C HIS A 456 20.67 9.53 27.59
N ASN A 457 21.58 9.16 26.69
CA ASN A 457 21.57 9.42 25.24
C ASN A 457 20.59 8.52 24.44
N ASP A 458 19.43 8.17 25.02
CA ASP A 458 18.42 7.38 24.33
C ASP A 458 17.39 8.33 23.69
N ASP A 459 17.54 8.56 22.38
CA ASP A 459 16.78 9.53 21.55
C ASP A 459 15.27 9.23 21.37
N PHE A 460 14.65 8.40 22.23
CA PHE A 460 13.28 7.91 22.03
C PHE A 460 12.43 7.95 23.30
N GLY A 461 11.13 8.21 23.11
CA GLY A 461 10.12 8.15 24.16
C GLY A 461 9.56 6.75 24.37
N TRP A 462 9.18 6.45 25.61
CA TRP A 462 8.44 5.24 25.97
C TRP A 462 7.33 5.52 26.99
N ILE A 463 6.42 4.56 27.11
CA ILE A 463 5.25 4.57 27.99
C ILE A 463 5.39 3.46 29.04
N PRO A 464 5.54 3.78 30.35
CA PRO A 464 5.61 2.78 31.42
C PRO A 464 4.22 2.31 31.87
N LEU A 465 3.73 1.23 31.28
CA LEU A 465 2.42 0.65 31.62
C LEU A 465 2.49 -0.15 32.93
N LYS A 466 1.67 0.27 33.90
CA LYS A 466 1.49 -0.41 35.18
C LYS A 466 0.35 -1.41 35.11
N ILE A 467 0.70 -2.68 34.97
CA ILE A 467 -0.23 -3.81 34.89
C ILE A 467 -0.51 -4.31 36.31
N GLY A 468 -1.65 -3.93 36.88
CA GLY A 468 -2.07 -4.44 38.18
C GLY A 468 -2.58 -5.87 38.11
N CYS A 469 -2.39 -6.65 39.19
CA CYS A 469 -3.01 -7.96 39.35
C CYS A 469 -4.23 -7.85 40.28
N LYS A 470 -5.43 -7.63 39.73
CA LYS A 470 -6.67 -7.52 40.52
C LYS A 470 -7.15 -8.90 40.94
N CYS A 471 -7.42 -9.05 42.24
CA CYS A 471 -8.12 -10.20 42.79
C CYS A 471 -9.62 -10.12 42.50
N THR A 472 -10.10 -10.94 41.57
CA THR A 472 -11.54 -11.09 41.30
C THR A 472 -12.16 -11.94 42.41
N THR A 473 -12.73 -11.29 43.44
CA THR A 473 -13.51 -11.96 44.49
C THR A 473 -14.82 -12.56 43.99
N GLN A 474 -15.19 -12.29 42.74
CA GLN A 474 -16.22 -13.01 42.03
C GLN A 474 -15.75 -14.44 41.73
N THR A 475 -16.21 -15.40 42.54
CA THR A 475 -16.60 -16.70 41.96
C THR A 475 -17.58 -16.38 40.82
N PRO A 476 -17.43 -16.95 39.61
CA PRO A 476 -18.26 -16.60 38.47
C PRO A 476 -19.71 -17.07 38.69
N LYS A 477 -20.51 -16.22 39.35
CA LYS A 477 -21.96 -16.28 39.27
C LYS A 477 -22.35 -15.85 37.87
N LEU A 478 -23.03 -16.74 37.14
CA LEU A 478 -23.79 -16.39 35.95
C LEU A 478 -24.86 -15.35 36.31
N ALA A 479 -24.50 -14.09 36.13
CA ALA A 479 -25.30 -12.91 36.41
C ALA A 479 -25.23 -12.02 35.17
N SER A 480 -26.13 -12.30 34.21
CA SER A 480 -26.27 -11.61 32.92
C SER A 480 -26.07 -10.10 33.03
N THR A 481 -24.87 -9.64 32.70
CA THR A 481 -24.47 -8.24 32.68
C THR A 481 -23.72 -8.02 31.38
N VAL A 482 -24.27 -7.19 30.50
CA VAL A 482 -23.84 -7.08 29.10
C VAL A 482 -22.40 -6.55 29.02
N LEU A 483 -21.52 -7.33 28.39
CA LEU A 483 -20.20 -6.88 27.96
C LEU A 483 -20.34 -6.03 26.68
N PRO A 484 -19.58 -4.93 26.51
CA PRO A 484 -19.44 -4.28 25.21
C PRO A 484 -18.74 -5.23 24.22
N TRP A 485 -19.26 -5.34 23.00
CA TRP A 485 -18.78 -6.32 22.02
C TRP A 485 -17.43 -5.91 21.41
N MET A 486 -16.57 -6.90 21.11
CA MET A 486 -15.22 -6.70 20.60
C MET A 486 -15.15 -6.92 19.07
N TYR A 487 -14.24 -6.20 18.43
CA TYR A 487 -13.93 -6.35 17.00
C TYR A 487 -12.89 -7.45 16.76
N SER A 488 -12.89 -8.02 15.55
CA SER A 488 -12.00 -9.09 15.11
C SER A 488 -10.52 -8.74 15.22
N ALA A 489 -9.68 -9.71 15.60
CA ALA A 489 -8.23 -9.53 15.68
C ALA A 489 -7.49 -10.41 14.65
N PRO A 490 -6.62 -9.84 13.80
CA PRO A 490 -5.69 -10.61 12.99
C PRO A 490 -4.36 -10.83 13.75
N SER A 491 -3.98 -12.09 14.00
CA SER A 491 -2.61 -12.41 14.41
C SER A 491 -2.19 -13.82 13.95
N ARG A 492 -1.05 -13.89 13.25
CA ARG A 492 -0.26 -15.13 13.10
C ARG A 492 0.86 -15.07 14.12
N SER A 493 0.87 -15.96 15.12
CA SER A 493 2.05 -16.18 15.96
C SER A 493 3.09 -17.01 15.20
N LYS A 494 4.38 -16.82 15.53
CA LYS A 494 5.49 -17.62 15.00
C LYS A 494 5.98 -18.63 16.03
N GLU A 495 5.90 -19.91 15.68
CA GLU A 495 7.00 -20.86 15.87
C GLU A 495 7.04 -21.78 14.62
N PRO A 496 8.18 -22.43 14.30
CA PRO A 496 8.50 -22.78 12.92
C PRO A 496 7.80 -24.04 12.41
N TYR A 497 6.76 -23.84 11.59
CA TYR A 497 6.31 -24.81 10.59
C TYR A 497 6.40 -24.20 9.20
N SER A 498 6.58 -25.06 8.19
CA SER A 498 6.82 -24.64 6.80
C SER A 498 5.74 -23.67 6.32
N ALA A 499 6.15 -22.54 5.74
CA ALA A 499 5.21 -21.63 5.11
C ALA A 499 4.64 -22.32 3.86
N THR A 500 3.33 -22.60 3.87
CA THR A 500 2.63 -22.96 2.64
C THR A 500 2.73 -21.76 1.70
N LYS A 501 3.40 -21.93 0.57
CA LYS A 501 3.54 -20.93 -0.50
C LYS A 501 2.12 -20.41 -0.86
N PRO A 502 1.94 -19.10 -1.12
CA PRO A 502 0.64 -18.58 -1.56
C PRO A 502 0.17 -19.35 -2.80
N GLN A 503 -1.15 -19.57 -2.92
CA GLN A 503 -1.71 -20.26 -4.09
C GLN A 503 -1.42 -19.43 -5.34
N PRO A 504 -0.90 -20.04 -6.42
CA PRO A 504 -0.64 -19.29 -7.64
C PRO A 504 -1.95 -18.82 -8.28
N TYR A 505 -1.93 -17.58 -8.76
CA TYR A 505 -2.99 -16.97 -9.57
C TYR A 505 -2.57 -16.94 -11.04
N CYS A 506 -3.54 -17.05 -11.94
CA CYS A 506 -3.31 -16.85 -13.36
C CYS A 506 -4.26 -15.81 -13.93
N ILE A 507 -3.91 -15.36 -15.13
CA ILE A 507 -4.67 -14.40 -15.90
C ILE A 507 -5.72 -15.13 -16.75
N ASP A 508 -6.97 -14.68 -16.69
CA ASP A 508 -8.11 -15.20 -17.45
C ASP A 508 -8.15 -14.65 -18.89
N GLY A 509 -7.03 -14.78 -19.61
CA GLY A 509 -6.97 -14.40 -21.02
C GLY A 509 -7.88 -15.31 -21.88
N ASP A 510 -8.54 -14.74 -22.89
CA ASP A 510 -9.58 -15.35 -23.74
C ASP A 510 -9.31 -16.78 -24.27
N ASN A 511 -8.04 -17.16 -24.36
CA ASN A 511 -7.56 -18.43 -24.90
C ASN A 511 -7.17 -19.46 -23.82
N GLY A 512 -7.28 -19.12 -22.53
CA GLY A 512 -6.87 -19.95 -21.39
C GLY A 512 -5.35 -20.14 -21.24
N SER A 513 -4.53 -19.27 -21.84
CA SER A 513 -3.06 -19.42 -21.85
C SER A 513 -2.32 -18.89 -20.62
N GLY A 514 -3.01 -18.22 -19.68
CA GLY A 514 -2.37 -17.48 -18.59
C GLY A 514 -1.75 -16.14 -19.02
N ARG A 515 -2.00 -15.73 -20.27
CA ARG A 515 -1.54 -14.50 -20.91
C ARG A 515 -2.73 -13.79 -21.58
N GLU A 516 -2.87 -12.51 -21.32
CA GLU A 516 -3.87 -11.62 -21.95
C GLU A 516 -3.12 -10.61 -22.84
N CYS A 517 -3.66 -10.30 -24.03
CA CYS A 517 -2.98 -9.46 -25.02
C CYS A 517 -3.96 -8.51 -25.71
N HIS A 518 -3.65 -7.22 -25.68
CA HIS A 518 -4.48 -6.14 -26.22
C HIS A 518 -3.72 -5.31 -27.25
N ASN A 519 -4.43 -4.73 -28.21
CA ASN A 519 -3.83 -3.85 -29.20
C ASN A 519 -3.54 -2.46 -28.62
N MET A 520 -2.46 -1.83 -29.06
CA MET A 520 -2.13 -0.44 -28.78
C MET A 520 -2.48 0.42 -29.99
N MET A 521 -3.45 1.31 -29.81
CA MET A 521 -4.14 2.04 -30.87
C MET A 521 -3.73 3.52 -30.91
N VAL A 522 -3.38 3.99 -32.11
CA VAL A 522 -3.07 5.39 -32.44
C VAL A 522 -4.31 6.00 -33.06
N GLY A 523 -5.13 6.64 -32.21
CA GLY A 523 -6.49 7.04 -32.56
C GLY A 523 -7.37 5.86 -32.99
N ASP A 524 -8.54 6.18 -33.56
CA ASP A 524 -9.67 5.27 -33.79
C ASP A 524 -9.42 4.06 -34.73
N SER A 525 -8.20 3.84 -35.26
CA SER A 525 -8.01 2.88 -36.37
C SER A 525 -6.62 2.29 -36.62
N ALA A 526 -5.53 2.82 -36.06
CA ALA A 526 -4.18 2.37 -36.40
C ALA A 526 -3.51 1.62 -35.24
N THR A 527 -3.35 0.30 -35.35
CA THR A 527 -2.56 -0.48 -34.39
C THR A 527 -1.07 -0.20 -34.59
N ALA A 528 -0.41 0.43 -33.62
CA ALA A 528 1.04 0.61 -33.63
C ALA A 528 1.77 -0.60 -33.03
N GLY A 529 1.14 -1.26 -32.05
CA GLY A 529 1.70 -2.40 -31.34
C GLY A 529 0.66 -3.18 -30.55
N SER A 530 1.11 -4.01 -29.62
CA SER A 530 0.29 -4.76 -28.67
C SER A 530 0.97 -4.81 -27.30
N LEU A 531 0.17 -4.75 -26.23
CA LEU A 531 0.59 -5.04 -24.87
C LEU A 531 0.05 -6.40 -24.47
N CYS A 532 0.95 -7.31 -24.09
CA CYS A 532 0.60 -8.56 -23.41
C CYS A 532 0.99 -8.51 -21.94
N VAL A 533 0.24 -9.20 -21.09
CA VAL A 533 0.57 -9.43 -19.69
C VAL A 533 0.44 -10.93 -19.39
N GLU A 534 1.46 -11.50 -18.74
CA GLU A 534 1.50 -12.90 -18.30
C GLU A 534 2.00 -13.00 -16.84
N ALA A 535 1.43 -13.95 -16.08
CA ALA A 535 1.85 -14.18 -14.70
C ALA A 535 3.09 -15.08 -14.69
N VAL A 536 4.17 -14.63 -14.05
CA VAL A 536 5.49 -15.29 -14.07
C VAL A 536 6.01 -15.55 -12.65
N ASP A 537 7.06 -16.37 -12.55
CA ASP A 537 7.76 -16.71 -11.31
C ASP A 537 6.81 -17.16 -10.19
N ASP A 538 6.02 -18.21 -10.49
CA ASP A 538 4.95 -18.75 -9.63
C ASP A 538 3.86 -17.74 -9.25
N SER A 539 3.64 -16.72 -10.08
CA SER A 539 2.77 -15.58 -9.82
C SER A 539 3.20 -14.80 -8.55
N GLU A 540 4.49 -14.47 -8.49
CA GLU A 540 4.97 -13.33 -7.68
C GLU A 540 4.94 -12.01 -8.49
N TYR A 541 5.04 -12.08 -9.82
CA TYR A 541 5.13 -10.93 -10.73
C TYR A 541 4.19 -11.06 -11.94
N PHE A 542 3.76 -9.92 -12.48
CA PHE A 542 3.29 -9.82 -13.86
C PHE A 542 4.43 -9.38 -14.78
N GLU A 543 4.65 -10.12 -15.87
CA GLU A 543 5.52 -9.68 -16.96
C GLU A 543 4.69 -9.00 -18.06
N PHE A 544 4.92 -7.70 -18.24
CA PHE A 544 4.32 -6.89 -19.29
C PHE A 544 5.24 -6.89 -20.50
N THR A 545 4.77 -7.43 -21.63
CA THR A 545 5.47 -7.44 -22.91
C THR A 545 4.83 -6.44 -23.86
N PHE A 546 5.51 -5.34 -24.13
CA PHE A 546 5.15 -4.37 -25.16
C PHE A 546 5.81 -4.77 -26.47
N GLN A 547 5.06 -4.81 -27.58
CA GLN A 547 5.57 -5.18 -28.90
C GLN A 547 5.06 -4.22 -29.97
N SER A 548 5.94 -3.64 -30.79
CA SER A 548 5.55 -2.86 -31.95
C SER A 548 5.30 -3.74 -33.17
N THR A 549 4.51 -3.23 -34.12
CA THR A 549 4.36 -3.81 -35.46
C THR A 549 5.48 -3.32 -36.39
N ASP A 550 5.76 -4.04 -37.49
CA ASP A 550 6.92 -3.84 -38.37
C ASP A 550 7.13 -2.40 -38.93
N GLU A 551 6.09 -1.56 -39.00
CA GLU A 551 6.22 -0.16 -39.45
C GLU A 551 6.63 0.82 -38.33
N TRP A 552 6.66 0.36 -37.08
CA TRP A 552 6.82 1.18 -35.88
C TRP A 552 7.93 0.63 -34.99
N THR A 553 8.49 1.49 -34.14
CA THR A 553 9.33 1.12 -33.01
C THR A 553 8.80 1.76 -31.73
N LEU A 554 9.03 1.09 -30.60
CA LEU A 554 8.78 1.61 -29.26
C LEU A 554 9.83 2.69 -28.91
N LEU A 555 9.41 3.77 -28.27
CA LEU A 555 10.25 4.89 -27.80
C LEU A 555 10.14 5.11 -26.27
N THR A 556 8.91 5.12 -25.74
CA THR A 556 8.64 5.14 -24.29
C THR A 556 7.43 4.27 -23.96
N THR A 557 7.36 3.77 -22.72
CA THR A 557 6.20 3.03 -22.20
C THR A 557 5.87 3.48 -20.79
N GLU A 558 4.59 3.67 -20.51
CA GLU A 558 4.07 4.20 -19.25
C GLU A 558 2.89 3.33 -18.82
N LEU A 559 2.92 2.82 -17.60
CA LEU A 559 1.97 1.82 -17.13
C LEU A 559 1.43 2.18 -15.74
N TRP A 560 0.11 2.11 -15.59
CA TRP A 560 -0.61 2.27 -14.34
C TRP A 560 -1.51 1.05 -14.10
N LEU A 561 -1.59 0.63 -12.83
CA LEU A 561 -2.40 -0.49 -12.37
C LEU A 561 -3.13 -0.08 -11.09
N GLY A 562 -4.39 -0.50 -10.92
CA GLY A 562 -5.16 -0.31 -9.70
C GLY A 562 -6.55 -0.93 -9.76
N ASP A 563 -7.37 -0.72 -8.73
CA ASP A 563 -8.67 -1.39 -8.58
C ASP A 563 -9.77 -0.77 -9.46
N SER A 564 -9.65 0.51 -9.82
CA SER A 564 -10.64 1.26 -10.61
C SER A 564 -10.00 2.29 -11.54
N ILE A 565 -10.57 2.50 -12.73
CA ILE A 565 -10.14 3.61 -13.61
C ILE A 565 -10.40 5.00 -13.01
N GLU A 566 -11.18 5.10 -11.94
CA GLU A 566 -11.41 6.36 -11.22
C GLU A 566 -10.17 6.80 -10.40
N ASP A 567 -9.23 5.89 -10.15
CA ASP A 567 -7.96 6.15 -9.44
C ASP A 567 -6.79 6.47 -10.39
N VAL A 568 -7.04 6.52 -11.70
CA VAL A 568 -6.05 6.87 -12.73
C VAL A 568 -5.68 8.35 -12.58
N PRO A 569 -4.39 8.70 -12.46
CA PRO A 569 -3.96 10.09 -12.33
C PRO A 569 -4.43 10.94 -13.52
N THR A 570 -5.25 11.95 -13.23
CA THR A 570 -5.77 12.91 -14.20
C THR A 570 -5.30 14.32 -13.87
N SER A 571 -5.30 15.16 -14.89
CA SER A 571 -5.00 16.59 -14.83
C SER A 571 -6.24 17.41 -14.43
N GLU A 572 -6.07 18.72 -14.24
CA GLU A 572 -7.22 19.63 -14.00
C GLU A 572 -8.21 19.72 -15.18
N THR A 573 -7.84 19.23 -16.37
CA THR A 573 -8.70 19.16 -17.57
C THR A 573 -9.39 17.80 -17.75
N GLU A 574 -9.29 16.88 -16.79
CA GLU A 574 -9.76 15.49 -16.82
C GLU A 574 -8.98 14.56 -17.79
N ASP A 575 -8.01 15.08 -18.54
CA ASP A 575 -7.05 14.29 -19.35
C ASP A 575 -6.09 13.48 -18.46
N VAL A 576 -5.63 12.31 -18.93
CA VAL A 576 -4.67 11.46 -18.21
C VAL A 576 -3.33 12.16 -18.01
N ASN A 577 -2.82 12.13 -16.78
CA ASN A 577 -1.52 12.67 -16.41
C ASN A 577 -0.48 11.54 -16.33
N ASN A 578 -0.05 11.02 -17.49
CA ASN A 578 0.90 9.90 -17.57
C ASN A 578 2.19 10.13 -16.77
N ASN A 579 2.60 11.40 -16.58
CA ASN A 579 3.73 11.81 -15.73
C ASN A 579 3.54 11.54 -14.22
N GLN A 580 2.42 10.92 -13.83
CA GLN A 580 2.13 10.42 -12.48
C GLN A 580 1.90 8.89 -12.46
N PHE A 581 2.14 8.18 -13.56
CA PHE A 581 2.08 6.72 -13.58
C PHE A 581 3.29 6.15 -12.81
N PRO A 582 3.07 5.19 -11.88
CA PRO A 582 4.14 4.70 -11.00
C PRO A 582 5.18 3.84 -11.74
N TYR A 583 4.86 3.30 -12.92
CA TYR A 583 5.77 2.47 -13.71
C TYR A 583 6.04 3.17 -15.05
N PHE A 584 7.15 3.89 -15.13
CA PHE A 584 7.50 4.75 -16.26
C PHE A 584 8.88 4.38 -16.83
N PHE A 585 8.97 4.15 -18.14
CA PHE A 585 10.20 3.66 -18.78
C PHE A 585 10.54 4.46 -20.05
N ARG A 586 11.73 5.08 -20.02
CA ARG A 586 12.21 6.04 -21.03
C ARG A 586 13.33 5.50 -21.95
N ASN A 587 13.54 4.17 -21.96
CA ASN A 587 14.77 3.54 -22.46
C ASN A 587 14.55 2.44 -23.52
N SER A 588 13.40 2.40 -24.22
CA SER A 588 13.25 1.51 -25.37
C SER A 588 13.96 2.13 -26.59
N THR A 589 15.19 1.66 -26.83
CA THR A 589 16.19 2.22 -27.75
C THR A 589 15.92 1.95 -29.23
N GLY A 590 14.68 2.14 -29.69
CA GLY A 590 14.28 1.71 -31.03
C GLY A 590 14.09 0.19 -31.10
N GLN A 591 13.46 -0.40 -30.07
CA GLN A 591 13.24 -1.85 -29.98
C GLN A 591 11.80 -2.23 -30.39
N HIS A 592 11.66 -3.32 -31.16
CA HIS A 592 10.35 -3.87 -31.54
C HIS A 592 9.66 -4.65 -30.42
N THR A 593 10.35 -5.01 -29.34
CA THR A 593 9.78 -5.69 -28.18
C THR A 593 10.53 -5.28 -26.93
N TRP A 594 9.79 -5.00 -25.86
CA TRP A 594 10.32 -4.64 -24.55
C TRP A 594 9.50 -5.33 -23.46
N LYS A 595 10.14 -5.64 -22.32
CA LYS A 595 9.55 -6.39 -21.20
C LYS A 595 9.87 -5.71 -19.88
N THR A 596 8.93 -5.77 -18.93
CA THR A 596 9.16 -5.45 -17.51
C THR A 596 8.39 -6.40 -16.60
N LYS A 597 8.93 -6.68 -15.41
CA LYS A 597 8.25 -7.41 -14.34
C LYS A 597 7.78 -6.46 -13.25
N ILE A 598 6.54 -6.60 -12.80
CA ILE A 598 5.95 -5.83 -11.69
C ILE A 598 5.49 -6.80 -10.61
N ALA A 599 6.02 -6.65 -9.39
CA ALA A 599 5.67 -7.48 -8.24
C ALA A 599 4.27 -7.12 -7.71
N LEU A 600 3.45 -8.13 -7.39
CA LEU A 600 2.19 -7.89 -6.68
C LEU A 600 2.45 -7.78 -5.18
N ASN A 601 2.78 -6.55 -4.74
CA ASN A 601 2.73 -6.19 -3.31
C ASN A 601 1.29 -5.87 -2.82
N VAL A 602 0.27 -6.20 -3.63
CA VAL A 602 -1.12 -6.29 -3.16
C VAL A 602 -1.33 -7.62 -2.45
N SER A 603 -1.82 -7.58 -1.22
CA SER A 603 -2.05 -8.78 -0.40
C SER A 603 -3.30 -9.56 -0.86
N PHE A 604 -3.22 -10.16 -2.04
CA PHE A 604 -4.32 -10.87 -2.68
C PHE A 604 -4.56 -12.23 -2.02
N ASP A 605 -5.55 -12.31 -1.13
CA ASP A 605 -5.90 -13.55 -0.45
C ASP A 605 -6.84 -14.40 -1.33
N CYS A 606 -6.25 -15.40 -1.98
CA CYS A 606 -6.95 -16.41 -2.79
C CYS A 606 -7.99 -17.28 -2.02
N SER A 607 -8.24 -17.01 -0.73
CA SER A 607 -9.37 -17.59 0.01
C SER A 607 -10.63 -16.73 0.05
N MET A 608 -10.63 -15.53 -0.56
CA MET A 608 -11.76 -14.58 -0.45
C MET A 608 -12.52 -14.27 -1.76
N ILE A 609 -11.94 -14.50 -2.94
CA ILE A 609 -12.57 -14.21 -4.24
C ILE A 609 -12.03 -15.12 -5.36
N ASP A 610 -12.93 -15.75 -6.12
CA ASP A 610 -12.58 -16.62 -7.26
C ASP A 610 -12.00 -15.86 -8.46
N GLU A 611 -12.47 -14.62 -8.67
CA GLU A 611 -12.04 -13.74 -9.76
C GLU A 611 -11.94 -12.29 -9.27
N PHE A 612 -10.81 -11.65 -9.56
CA PHE A 612 -10.55 -10.23 -9.31
C PHE A 612 -10.27 -9.52 -10.64
N LYS A 613 -10.54 -8.22 -10.71
CA LYS A 613 -10.27 -7.42 -11.91
C LYS A 613 -9.46 -6.19 -11.56
N MET A 614 -8.26 -6.10 -12.12
CA MET A 614 -7.38 -4.94 -12.01
C MET A 614 -7.56 -4.07 -13.25
N ALA A 615 -7.83 -2.78 -13.07
CA ALA A 615 -7.81 -1.82 -14.17
C ALA A 615 -6.36 -1.54 -14.56
N ILE A 616 -6.04 -1.65 -15.85
CA ILE A 616 -4.72 -1.36 -16.39
C ILE A 616 -4.83 -0.30 -17.49
N VAL A 617 -4.05 0.76 -17.32
CA VAL A 617 -3.89 1.84 -18.31
C VAL A 617 -2.45 1.83 -18.77
N ALA A 618 -2.24 1.66 -20.07
CA ALA A 618 -0.92 1.69 -20.68
C ALA A 618 -0.88 2.69 -21.83
N SER A 619 0.06 3.62 -21.73
CA SER A 619 0.47 4.54 -22.78
C SER A 619 1.82 4.08 -23.34
N SER A 620 2.05 4.25 -24.64
CA SER A 620 3.38 4.07 -25.22
C SER A 620 3.57 4.99 -26.42
N THR A 621 4.74 5.62 -26.49
CA THR A 621 5.11 6.41 -27.67
C THR A 621 5.76 5.50 -28.68
N PHE A 622 5.24 5.50 -29.90
CA PHE A 622 5.80 4.81 -31.06
C PHE A 622 6.29 5.82 -32.09
N GLY A 623 7.35 5.50 -32.82
CA GLY A 623 7.78 6.26 -34.01
C GLY A 623 8.08 5.34 -35.18
N LYS A 624 8.13 5.86 -36.41
CA LYS A 624 8.48 5.07 -37.60
C LYS A 624 9.98 5.10 -37.87
N VAL A 625 10.49 3.98 -38.38
CA VAL A 625 11.93 3.80 -38.67
C VAL A 625 12.16 3.81 -40.18
N ALA A 626 13.21 4.53 -40.62
CA ALA A 626 13.65 4.57 -42.01
C ALA A 626 14.41 3.29 -42.41
N GLN A 627 14.64 3.11 -43.72
CA GLN A 627 15.30 1.91 -44.26
C GLN A 627 16.78 1.74 -43.86
N ASP A 628 17.40 2.77 -43.28
CA ASP A 628 18.75 2.77 -42.72
C ASP A 628 18.79 2.63 -41.19
N GLY A 629 17.64 2.54 -40.53
CA GLY A 629 17.51 2.42 -39.08
C GLY A 629 17.38 3.74 -38.31
N SER A 630 17.33 4.91 -38.97
CA SER A 630 17.02 6.16 -38.27
C SER A 630 15.56 6.21 -37.85
N LEU A 631 15.25 6.90 -36.74
CA LEU A 631 13.89 7.38 -36.52
C LEU A 631 13.52 8.37 -37.64
N ILE A 632 12.25 8.43 -38.03
CA ILE A 632 11.73 9.44 -38.94
C ILE A 632 11.14 10.57 -38.08
N ASP A 633 11.73 11.76 -38.15
CA ASP A 633 11.24 12.95 -37.47
C ASP A 633 9.73 13.19 -37.77
N ASP A 634 9.01 13.75 -36.80
CA ASP A 634 7.56 13.98 -36.85
C ASP A 634 6.67 12.73 -37.03
N THR A 635 7.20 11.51 -36.86
CA THR A 635 6.39 10.28 -36.83
C THR A 635 6.07 9.76 -35.44
N GLU A 636 6.46 10.47 -34.38
CA GLU A 636 6.15 10.09 -33.00
C GLU A 636 4.65 10.23 -32.69
N VAL A 637 4.04 9.17 -32.15
CA VAL A 637 2.63 9.10 -31.79
C VAL A 637 2.46 8.36 -30.46
N VAL A 638 1.57 8.85 -29.61
CA VAL A 638 1.14 8.12 -28.41
C VAL A 638 0.04 7.14 -28.80
N ALA A 639 0.17 5.88 -28.35
CA ALA A 639 -0.86 4.86 -28.47
C ALA A 639 -1.30 4.41 -27.08
N PHE A 640 -2.60 4.14 -26.93
CA PHE A 640 -3.17 3.56 -25.70
C PHE A 640 -3.60 2.11 -25.95
N VAL A 641 -3.54 1.28 -24.91
CA VAL A 641 -4.12 -0.07 -24.94
C VAL A 641 -5.66 0.01 -24.92
N GLU A 642 -6.36 -0.67 -25.84
CA GLU A 642 -7.82 -0.47 -25.99
C GLU A 642 -8.63 -1.80 -26.02
N ASP A 643 -9.37 -2.07 -24.94
CA ASP A 643 -10.48 -3.06 -24.88
C ASP A 643 -11.87 -2.39 -25.05
N ARG A 644 -12.00 -1.10 -24.67
CA ARG A 644 -13.32 -0.45 -24.47
C ARG A 644 -13.45 0.94 -25.12
N PRO A 645 -14.01 1.04 -26.34
CA PRO A 645 -14.22 2.31 -27.05
C PRO A 645 -15.32 3.21 -26.44
N ASP A 646 -16.00 2.75 -25.38
CA ASP A 646 -17.03 3.51 -24.63
C ASP A 646 -16.45 4.65 -23.76
N SER A 647 -15.11 4.75 -23.66
CA SER A 647 -14.36 5.72 -22.84
C SER A 647 -13.82 6.87 -23.69
N HIS A 648 -14.33 8.09 -23.51
CA HIS A 648 -14.00 9.23 -24.37
C HIS A 648 -12.63 9.93 -24.09
N MET A 649 -11.81 9.43 -23.15
CA MET A 649 -10.59 10.13 -22.72
C MET A 649 -9.30 9.29 -22.79
N PHE A 650 -9.39 7.96 -22.63
CA PHE A 650 -8.24 7.05 -22.76
C PHE A 650 -8.67 5.59 -22.88
N GLY A 651 -7.79 4.79 -23.51
CA GLY A 651 -7.89 3.33 -23.56
C GLY A 651 -7.40 2.67 -22.27
N TRP A 652 -8.08 1.59 -21.88
CA TRP A 652 -7.74 0.73 -20.75
C TRP A 652 -8.29 -0.69 -20.98
N PHE A 653 -7.84 -1.64 -20.17
CA PHE A 653 -8.42 -2.99 -20.09
C PHE A 653 -8.51 -3.48 -18.63
N GLY A 654 -9.35 -4.49 -18.38
CA GLY A 654 -9.62 -5.01 -17.04
C GLY A 654 -9.08 -6.42 -16.85
N LEU A 655 -7.82 -6.53 -16.44
CA LEU A 655 -7.09 -7.79 -16.27
C LEU A 655 -7.79 -8.70 -15.26
N GLY A 656 -8.26 -9.86 -15.72
CA GLY A 656 -8.93 -10.85 -14.87
C GLY A 656 -7.93 -11.78 -14.19
N LEU A 657 -7.89 -11.80 -12.86
CA LEU A 657 -7.07 -12.71 -12.07
C LEU A 657 -7.93 -13.80 -11.43
N ARG A 658 -7.53 -15.07 -11.56
CA ARG A 658 -8.17 -16.22 -10.91
C ARG A 658 -7.18 -17.04 -10.09
N CYS A 659 -7.68 -17.61 -9.01
CA CYS A 659 -6.93 -18.53 -8.14
C CYS A 659 -7.05 -19.99 -8.60
N ASN A 660 -6.10 -20.84 -8.20
CA ASN A 660 -6.14 -22.30 -8.40
C ASN A 660 -6.27 -22.73 -9.89
N CYS A 661 -5.40 -22.22 -10.75
CA CYS A 661 -5.47 -22.46 -12.19
C CYS A 661 -5.06 -23.88 -12.62
N GLY A 662 -5.96 -24.83 -12.37
CA GLY A 662 -5.80 -26.24 -12.70
C GLY A 662 -5.83 -26.49 -14.22
N GLY A 663 -4.66 -26.84 -14.78
CA GLY A 663 -4.54 -27.35 -16.14
C GLY A 663 -5.38 -28.61 -16.39
N THR A 664 -5.59 -28.93 -17.67
CA THR A 664 -6.50 -30.00 -18.13
C THR A 664 -6.30 -31.37 -17.44
N LEU A 665 -7.34 -32.22 -17.47
CA LEU A 665 -7.42 -33.46 -16.68
C LEU A 665 -6.24 -34.44 -16.88
N GLU A 666 -5.54 -34.41 -18.02
CA GLU A 666 -4.34 -35.24 -18.27
C GLU A 666 -3.10 -34.70 -17.53
N SER A 667 -3.03 -33.38 -17.27
CA SER A 667 -2.08 -32.79 -16.33
C SER A 667 -2.35 -33.29 -14.92
N LEU A 668 -3.62 -33.32 -14.47
CA LEU A 668 -3.97 -33.82 -13.13
C LEU A 668 -3.57 -35.28 -12.89
N VAL A 669 -3.63 -36.15 -13.91
CA VAL A 669 -3.14 -37.55 -13.81
C VAL A 669 -1.60 -37.60 -13.70
N SER A 670 -0.90 -36.63 -14.30
CA SER A 670 0.56 -36.50 -14.19
C SER A 670 0.96 -35.92 -12.83
N SER A 671 0.27 -34.87 -12.36
CA SER A 671 0.47 -34.24 -11.05
C SER A 671 0.12 -35.17 -9.89
N ALA A 672 -0.95 -35.97 -10.00
CA ALA A 672 -1.28 -37.00 -9.00
C ALA A 672 -0.24 -38.14 -8.94
N LYS A 673 0.57 -38.30 -9.99
CA LYS A 673 1.72 -39.23 -10.02
C LYS A 673 3.00 -38.57 -9.48
N ALA A 674 3.14 -37.25 -9.64
CA ALA A 674 4.19 -36.47 -9.00
C ALA A 674 3.99 -36.39 -7.47
N MET A 675 2.77 -36.12 -6.99
CA MET A 675 2.39 -36.08 -5.56
C MET A 675 2.54 -37.42 -4.79
N LEU A 676 2.93 -38.51 -5.46
CA LEU A 676 3.27 -39.79 -4.84
C LEU A 676 4.77 -40.11 -4.89
N ALA A 677 5.57 -39.26 -5.52
CA ALA A 677 6.97 -39.06 -5.19
C ALA A 677 7.08 -37.94 -4.14
N GLY A 678 8.20 -37.85 -3.43
CA GLY A 678 8.44 -36.76 -2.49
C GLY A 678 8.55 -35.42 -3.23
N ASP A 679 7.85 -34.40 -2.75
CA ASP A 679 7.90 -33.05 -3.29
C ASP A 679 9.22 -32.38 -2.86
N ASP A 680 10.27 -32.57 -3.68
CA ASP A 680 11.52 -31.82 -3.58
C ASP A 680 11.23 -30.36 -3.99
N GLY A 681 10.80 -29.57 -3.00
CA GLY A 681 10.15 -28.28 -3.17
C GLY A 681 10.85 -27.33 -4.15
N ASP A 682 10.02 -26.65 -4.95
CA ASP A 682 10.39 -26.03 -6.22
C ASP A 682 11.62 -25.09 -6.14
N LYS A 683 12.70 -25.52 -6.81
CA LYS A 683 13.97 -24.79 -6.94
C LYS A 683 14.05 -24.05 -8.28
N SER A 684 12.97 -23.39 -8.66
CA SER A 684 12.99 -22.40 -9.75
C SER A 684 14.09 -21.37 -9.49
N CYS A 685 15.08 -21.34 -10.38
CA CYS A 685 16.12 -20.32 -10.39
C CYS A 685 15.52 -19.05 -11.00
N VAL A 686 15.51 -17.96 -10.23
CA VAL A 686 15.07 -16.65 -10.71
C VAL A 686 16.27 -15.92 -11.30
N SER A 687 16.10 -15.37 -12.50
CA SER A 687 17.19 -14.77 -13.29
C SER A 687 17.71 -13.44 -12.74
N THR A 688 16.90 -12.68 -12.00
CA THR A 688 17.35 -11.47 -11.28
C THR A 688 16.71 -11.34 -9.90
N SER A 689 17.28 -10.52 -9.02
CA SER A 689 16.74 -10.22 -7.69
C SER A 689 17.29 -8.88 -7.18
N ILE A 690 16.42 -7.89 -6.99
CA ILE A 690 16.75 -6.67 -6.23
C ILE A 690 16.93 -7.08 -4.75
N PHE A 691 17.98 -6.57 -4.10
CA PHE A 691 18.27 -6.92 -2.70
C PHE A 691 18.78 -5.75 -1.83
N ILE A 692 19.05 -4.59 -2.43
CA ILE A 692 19.21 -3.30 -1.74
C ILE A 692 18.41 -2.25 -2.52
N ASP A 693 17.71 -1.42 -1.78
CA ASP A 693 16.89 -0.30 -2.24
C ASP A 693 16.94 0.74 -1.10
N GLU A 694 17.71 1.81 -1.28
CA GLU A 694 18.00 2.81 -0.24
C GLU A 694 17.80 4.24 -0.77
N ASP A 695 16.65 4.82 -0.43
CA ASP A 695 16.27 6.22 -0.69
C ASP A 695 16.98 7.23 0.24
N PHE A 696 17.65 6.76 1.30
CA PHE A 696 18.27 7.57 2.36
C PHE A 696 17.31 8.55 3.08
N GLU A 697 15.98 8.44 2.90
CA GLU A 697 15.01 9.47 3.30
C GLU A 697 14.65 9.47 4.80
N ASP A 698 15.07 8.45 5.55
CA ASP A 698 14.87 8.35 6.99
C ASP A 698 16.20 8.53 7.76
N GLU A 699 16.19 9.43 8.74
CA GLU A 699 17.34 9.76 9.59
C GLU A 699 17.93 8.49 10.27
N GLY A 700 19.25 8.33 10.23
CA GLY A 700 19.93 7.12 10.70
C GLY A 700 20.10 6.04 9.63
N SER A 701 19.76 6.29 8.36
CA SER A 701 20.11 5.36 7.26
C SER A 701 21.63 5.33 7.00
N GLU A 702 22.34 6.39 7.39
CA GLU A 702 23.79 6.46 7.42
C GLU A 702 24.44 5.48 8.42
N ASP A 703 23.71 5.01 9.45
CA ASP A 703 24.20 4.03 10.46
C ASP A 703 24.69 2.70 9.85
N ALA A 704 24.22 2.38 8.63
CA ALA A 704 24.58 1.18 7.91
C ALA A 704 25.88 1.32 7.10
N TRP A 705 26.41 2.54 6.96
CA TRP A 705 27.54 2.89 6.10
C TRP A 705 28.76 3.31 6.94
N ASP A 706 29.93 2.77 6.63
CA ASP A 706 31.18 3.17 7.27
C ASP A 706 31.54 4.60 6.84
N ASN A 707 31.77 5.46 7.84
CA ASN A 707 31.84 6.93 7.74
C ASN A 707 30.57 7.61 7.19
N GLY A 708 29.42 6.93 7.15
CA GLY A 708 28.17 7.47 6.65
C GLY A 708 27.81 8.82 7.28
N VAL A 709 27.31 9.74 6.44
CA VAL A 709 26.73 11.02 6.84
C VAL A 709 25.51 11.23 5.97
N ILE A 710 24.39 11.67 6.55
CA ILE A 710 23.24 12.20 5.80
C ILE A 710 23.30 13.73 5.80
N THR A 711 22.99 14.33 4.66
CA THR A 711 22.79 15.79 4.51
C THR A 711 21.39 16.07 3.99
N LYS A 712 20.88 17.27 4.30
CA LYS A 712 19.59 17.80 3.85
C LYS A 712 19.75 19.24 3.36
N GLY A 713 19.07 19.60 2.27
CA GLY A 713 18.98 20.97 1.77
C GLY A 713 17.71 21.69 2.24
N SER A 714 17.48 22.91 1.77
CA SER A 714 16.20 23.62 1.95
C SER A 714 15.12 23.13 0.98
N ASP A 715 15.56 22.87 -0.26
CA ASP A 715 14.74 22.49 -1.41
C ASP A 715 14.88 20.98 -1.69
N PHE A 716 15.60 20.28 -0.82
CA PHE A 716 16.05 18.90 -0.95
C PHE A 716 15.71 18.09 0.28
N THR A 717 15.47 16.80 0.04
CA THR A 717 15.20 15.79 1.04
C THR A 717 16.53 15.20 1.56
N TYR A 718 16.58 14.00 2.15
CA TYR A 718 17.81 13.47 2.75
C TYR A 718 18.62 12.60 1.77
N PHE A 719 19.96 12.72 1.77
CA PHE A 719 20.84 11.89 0.93
C PHE A 719 22.18 11.58 1.63
N LEU A 720 22.89 10.55 1.16
CA LEU A 720 24.19 10.15 1.72
C LEU A 720 25.33 11.06 1.23
N GLY A 721 25.78 11.95 2.10
CA GLY A 721 26.80 12.98 1.84
C GLY A 721 26.75 14.09 2.90
N ARG A 722 27.38 15.25 2.73
CA ARG A 722 28.29 15.67 1.63
C ARG A 722 29.66 14.97 1.74
N LEU A 723 30.21 14.59 0.59
CA LEU A 723 31.47 13.87 0.45
C LEU A 723 32.56 14.75 -0.19
N GLY A 724 33.77 14.79 0.37
CA GLY A 724 34.90 15.59 -0.12
C GLY A 724 35.14 16.89 0.66
N GLY A 725 36.13 17.69 0.24
CA GLY A 725 36.46 18.98 0.86
C GLY A 725 36.90 18.85 2.33
N ASP A 726 36.34 19.68 3.21
CA ASP A 726 36.47 19.58 4.67
C ASP A 726 35.50 18.53 5.29
N TYR A 727 34.67 17.85 4.49
CA TYR A 727 33.73 16.80 4.92
C TYR A 727 34.39 15.40 4.87
N VAL A 728 33.58 14.33 4.98
CA VAL A 728 34.04 12.95 4.88
C VAL A 728 34.53 12.67 3.45
N PRO A 729 35.76 12.19 3.21
CA PRO A 729 36.26 12.00 1.85
C PRO A 729 35.75 10.71 1.18
N GLU A 730 35.25 9.75 1.96
CA GLU A 730 34.92 8.39 1.52
C GLU A 730 33.90 7.71 2.46
N VAL A 731 32.82 7.19 1.89
CA VAL A 731 31.85 6.32 2.56
C VAL A 731 31.88 4.93 1.94
N SER A 732 31.61 3.88 2.72
CA SER A 732 31.62 2.51 2.18
C SER A 732 30.72 1.53 2.92
N ARG A 733 30.37 0.43 2.26
CA ARG A 733 29.60 -0.67 2.83
C ARG A 733 29.91 -1.98 2.12
N SER A 734 29.86 -3.08 2.86
CA SER A 734 29.85 -4.44 2.30
C SER A 734 28.42 -4.96 2.26
N PHE A 735 28.00 -5.45 1.09
CA PHE A 735 26.70 -6.08 0.87
C PHE A 735 26.89 -7.58 0.70
N SER A 736 26.17 -8.42 1.45
CA SER A 736 26.14 -9.86 1.18
C SER A 736 25.28 -10.13 -0.04
N VAL A 737 25.84 -10.73 -1.09
CA VAL A 737 25.11 -11.01 -2.34
C VAL A 737 24.21 -12.23 -2.13
N PRO A 738 22.91 -12.17 -2.47
CA PRO A 738 22.04 -13.35 -2.36
C PRO A 738 22.42 -14.44 -3.37
N THR A 739 22.21 -15.70 -2.98
CA THR A 739 22.04 -16.81 -3.94
C THR A 739 20.60 -16.82 -4.45
N SER A 740 20.35 -17.45 -5.60
CA SER A 740 18.99 -17.60 -6.13
C SER A 740 18.12 -18.46 -5.20
N LYS A 741 16.81 -18.56 -5.49
CA LYS A 741 15.83 -19.25 -4.62
C LYS A 741 16.12 -20.74 -4.41
N ASP A 742 16.94 -21.35 -5.26
CA ASP A 742 17.44 -22.73 -5.11
C ASP A 742 18.41 -22.92 -3.91
N GLY A 743 18.95 -21.82 -3.38
CA GLY A 743 19.96 -21.78 -2.32
C GLY A 743 21.35 -22.26 -2.76
N GLN A 744 21.63 -22.32 -4.08
CA GLN A 744 22.86 -22.89 -4.64
C GLN A 744 23.44 -22.06 -5.79
N THR A 745 22.60 -21.51 -6.66
CA THR A 745 23.05 -20.69 -7.79
C THR A 745 23.52 -19.33 -7.30
N LYS A 746 24.81 -19.05 -7.52
CA LYS A 746 25.40 -17.72 -7.34
C LYS A 746 25.03 -16.82 -8.51
N ALA A 747 24.97 -15.52 -8.27
CA ALA A 747 24.84 -14.50 -9.30
C ALA A 747 26.15 -14.38 -10.09
N ASP A 748 26.05 -14.20 -11.39
CA ASP A 748 27.17 -14.04 -12.32
C ASP A 748 27.54 -12.56 -12.51
N SER A 749 26.59 -11.65 -12.22
CA SER A 749 26.83 -10.21 -12.14
C SER A 749 25.84 -9.50 -11.23
N ILE A 750 26.15 -8.26 -10.88
CA ILE A 750 25.27 -7.30 -10.19
C ILE A 750 25.14 -6.05 -11.05
N SER A 751 23.94 -5.46 -11.10
CA SER A 751 23.75 -4.06 -11.48
C SER A 751 23.61 -3.17 -10.24
N LEU A 752 24.23 -1.99 -10.28
CA LEU A 752 24.02 -0.91 -9.32
C LEU A 752 23.50 0.32 -10.08
N GLU A 753 22.48 0.96 -9.54
CA GLU A 753 21.94 2.23 -10.04
C GLU A 753 21.79 3.21 -8.86
N PHE A 754 22.19 4.46 -9.04
CA PHE A 754 21.99 5.52 -8.05
C PHE A 754 22.03 6.92 -8.68
N VAL A 755 21.41 7.88 -8.01
CA VAL A 755 21.55 9.31 -8.31
C VAL A 755 22.78 9.85 -7.58
N LEU A 756 23.59 10.62 -8.30
CA LEU A 756 24.82 11.25 -7.84
C LEU A 756 24.65 12.77 -7.91
N TYR A 757 24.72 13.42 -6.75
CA TYR A 757 24.75 14.88 -6.62
C TYR A 757 26.17 15.41 -6.73
N ILE A 758 26.32 16.51 -7.46
CA ILE A 758 27.58 17.19 -7.73
C ILE A 758 27.39 18.65 -7.33
N ILE A 759 27.96 19.01 -6.18
CA ILE A 759 27.64 20.23 -5.42
C ILE A 759 28.85 21.18 -5.43
N ASP A 760 28.58 22.47 -5.64
CA ASP A 760 29.51 23.60 -5.83
C ASP A 760 30.40 23.52 -7.12
N GLU A 761 31.44 24.36 -7.24
CA GLU A 761 32.19 24.60 -8.50
C GLU A 761 33.28 23.54 -8.81
N TRP A 762 32.88 22.38 -9.33
CA TRP A 762 33.80 21.29 -9.70
C TRP A 762 34.83 21.67 -10.79
N LYS A 763 36.09 21.27 -10.58
CA LYS A 763 37.24 21.52 -11.48
C LYS A 763 37.58 20.29 -12.33
N GLU A 764 38.34 20.44 -13.42
CA GLU A 764 38.81 19.30 -14.25
C GLU A 764 39.67 18.28 -13.48
N SER A 765 40.25 18.68 -12.33
CA SER A 765 40.98 17.81 -11.40
C SER A 765 40.09 16.91 -10.56
N ASP A 766 38.81 17.26 -10.42
CA ASP A 766 37.94 16.74 -9.38
C ASP A 766 37.14 15.55 -9.93
N ALA A 767 37.13 14.44 -9.17
CA ALA A 767 36.56 13.18 -9.60
C ALA A 767 35.87 12.42 -8.47
N VAL A 768 34.68 11.90 -8.76
CA VAL A 768 34.05 10.83 -7.98
C VAL A 768 34.67 9.51 -8.41
N ARG A 769 35.10 8.70 -7.44
CA ARG A 769 35.62 7.35 -7.64
C ARG A 769 34.83 6.37 -6.81
N LEU A 770 34.58 5.20 -7.37
CA LEU A 770 33.86 4.13 -6.73
C LEU A 770 34.82 2.97 -6.50
N THR A 771 34.91 2.47 -5.27
CA THR A 771 35.65 1.25 -4.97
C THR A 771 34.66 0.09 -5.02
N ILE A 772 34.87 -0.85 -5.92
CA ILE A 772 33.95 -1.97 -6.20
C ILE A 772 34.75 -3.26 -6.11
N GLY A 773 34.45 -4.10 -5.13
CA GLY A 773 35.33 -5.21 -4.77
C GLY A 773 36.72 -4.68 -4.40
N SER A 774 37.74 -5.07 -5.18
CA SER A 774 39.12 -4.58 -5.04
C SER A 774 39.48 -3.35 -5.89
N ASP A 775 38.61 -2.93 -6.82
CA ASP A 775 39.00 -2.09 -7.95
C ASP A 775 38.40 -0.67 -7.90
N GLU A 776 39.19 0.34 -8.32
CA GLU A 776 38.80 1.76 -8.30
C GLU A 776 38.28 2.20 -9.68
N VAL A 777 36.98 2.45 -9.77
CA VAL A 777 36.28 2.96 -10.95
C VAL A 777 36.18 4.48 -10.86
N ASN A 778 36.89 5.20 -11.73
CA ASN A 778 36.81 6.65 -11.84
C ASN A 778 35.68 7.06 -12.81
N LEU A 779 34.67 7.79 -12.33
CA LEU A 779 33.51 8.25 -13.12
C LEU A 779 33.83 9.41 -14.09
N GLY A 780 35.10 9.82 -14.20
CA GLY A 780 35.56 10.89 -15.09
C GLY A 780 35.34 12.30 -14.52
N PRO A 781 35.74 13.34 -15.28
CA PRO A 781 35.62 14.73 -14.85
C PRO A 781 34.15 15.19 -14.86
N PHE A 782 33.83 16.13 -13.98
CA PHE A 782 32.50 16.75 -13.87
C PHE A 782 32.44 18.19 -14.39
N ALA A 783 33.57 18.89 -14.44
CA ALA A 783 33.69 20.30 -14.82
C ALA A 783 33.40 20.66 -16.31
N ASN A 784 32.81 19.76 -17.09
CA ASN A 784 32.68 19.92 -18.54
C ASN A 784 31.27 19.60 -19.03
N TYR A 785 30.40 20.61 -18.92
CA TYR A 785 28.98 20.62 -19.27
C TYR A 785 28.62 20.18 -20.70
N ALA A 786 29.60 19.99 -21.60
CA ALA A 786 29.36 19.66 -23.01
C ALA A 786 28.91 18.20 -23.25
N ASN A 787 29.11 17.30 -22.28
CA ASN A 787 28.78 15.88 -22.41
C ASN A 787 27.63 15.51 -21.48
N THR A 788 26.43 15.29 -22.04
CA THR A 788 25.26 14.78 -21.31
C THR A 788 25.41 13.32 -20.85
N GLU A 789 26.35 12.57 -21.43
CA GLU A 789 26.64 11.19 -21.09
C GLU A 789 28.16 10.93 -21.08
N LEU A 790 28.63 10.10 -20.15
CA LEU A 790 29.98 9.52 -20.14
C LEU A 790 29.91 8.05 -19.70
N ALA A 791 30.71 7.19 -20.33
CA ALA A 791 30.75 5.76 -20.01
C ALA A 791 32.18 5.21 -20.07
N GLY A 792 32.42 4.07 -19.41
CA GLY A 792 33.72 3.42 -19.38
C GLY A 792 33.70 2.00 -18.82
N SER A 793 34.88 1.39 -18.72
CA SER A 793 35.05 0.09 -18.06
C SER A 793 36.44 -0.01 -17.43
N VAL A 794 36.50 -0.64 -16.26
CA VAL A 794 37.72 -0.93 -15.48
C VAL A 794 37.60 -2.35 -14.93
N ALA A 795 38.63 -3.18 -15.10
CA ALA A 795 38.66 -4.57 -14.59
C ALA A 795 37.44 -5.46 -14.94
N GLY A 796 36.73 -5.16 -16.04
CA GLY A 796 35.50 -5.87 -16.44
C GLY A 796 34.21 -5.28 -15.87
N ILE A 797 34.29 -4.42 -14.84
CA ILE A 797 33.17 -3.56 -14.42
C ILE A 797 32.92 -2.55 -15.54
N SER A 798 31.67 -2.39 -15.98
CA SER A 798 31.26 -1.35 -16.94
C SER A 798 30.35 -0.34 -16.27
N TRP A 799 30.52 0.95 -16.56
CA TRP A 799 29.75 2.03 -15.95
C TRP A 799 29.32 3.08 -16.97
N ARG A 800 28.22 3.76 -16.65
CA ARG A 800 27.60 4.85 -17.40
C ARG A 800 27.16 5.94 -16.42
N ARG A 801 27.29 7.20 -16.84
CA ARG A 801 26.89 8.40 -16.10
C ARG A 801 26.15 9.33 -17.06
N THR A 802 24.90 9.64 -16.75
CA THR A 802 24.03 10.50 -17.58
C THR A 802 23.58 11.70 -16.76
N VAL A 803 23.69 12.93 -17.27
CA VAL A 803 23.20 14.10 -16.53
C VAL A 803 21.68 14.16 -16.63
N ILE A 804 21.00 14.23 -15.48
CA ILE A 804 19.53 14.26 -15.39
C ILE A 804 18.99 15.62 -14.90
N SER A 805 19.85 16.47 -14.33
CA SER A 805 19.56 17.89 -14.11
C SER A 805 20.86 18.71 -14.14
N HIS A 806 20.91 19.75 -14.97
CA HIS A 806 22.01 20.71 -15.03
C HIS A 806 21.64 22.00 -14.31
N GLY A 807 22.61 22.61 -13.61
CA GLY A 807 22.57 24.02 -13.25
C GLY A 807 21.40 24.42 -12.36
N GLN A 808 21.08 23.60 -11.36
CA GLN A 808 20.13 23.94 -10.31
C GLN A 808 20.88 24.08 -8.99
N ASN A 809 20.71 25.20 -8.31
CA ASN A 809 21.16 25.34 -6.93
C ASN A 809 20.27 24.48 -6.02
N LEU A 810 20.82 23.46 -5.37
CA LEU A 810 20.08 22.51 -4.52
C LEU A 810 19.90 23.01 -3.07
N GLY A 811 20.20 24.30 -2.82
CA GLY A 811 20.15 24.94 -1.51
C GLY A 811 21.50 24.95 -0.77
N PHE A 812 22.61 24.61 -1.42
CA PHE A 812 23.92 24.44 -0.77
C PHE A 812 24.89 25.62 -0.90
N GLY A 813 24.62 26.60 -1.76
CA GLY A 813 25.47 27.78 -1.95
C GLY A 813 24.80 28.87 -2.78
N GLU A 814 25.59 29.66 -3.52
CA GLU A 814 25.12 30.41 -4.70
C GLU A 814 25.45 29.68 -6.01
N ALA A 815 26.13 28.53 -5.93
CA ALA A 815 26.61 27.72 -7.05
C ALA A 815 25.48 27.02 -7.83
N MET A 816 25.87 26.42 -8.95
CA MET A 816 25.00 25.76 -9.91
C MET A 816 25.35 24.27 -9.96
N ASP A 817 24.68 23.50 -9.10
CA ASP A 817 24.92 22.07 -8.89
C ASP A 817 24.30 21.21 -10.01
N GLU A 818 24.61 19.91 -10.01
CA GLU A 818 24.07 18.94 -10.98
C GLU A 818 23.57 17.64 -10.33
N LYS A 819 22.60 16.99 -11.00
CA LYS A 819 22.20 15.60 -10.76
C LYS A 819 22.65 14.70 -11.91
N HIS A 820 23.30 13.58 -11.59
CA HIS A 820 23.72 12.55 -12.55
C HIS A 820 23.09 11.20 -12.19
N LEU A 821 22.54 10.45 -13.13
CA LEU A 821 22.21 9.03 -12.95
C LEU A 821 23.46 8.20 -13.24
N VAL A 822 23.85 7.33 -12.31
CA VAL A 822 25.00 6.41 -12.45
C VAL A 822 24.48 4.98 -12.52
N GLN A 823 24.88 4.26 -13.58
CA GLN A 823 24.54 2.86 -13.80
C GLN A 823 25.83 2.04 -13.94
N ILE A 824 25.90 0.87 -13.29
CA ILE A 824 27.10 0.04 -13.22
C ILE A 824 26.72 -1.44 -13.34
N ALA A 825 27.49 -2.21 -14.10
CA ALA A 825 27.43 -3.68 -14.10
C ALA A 825 28.77 -4.26 -13.63
N VAL A 826 28.71 -5.16 -12.66
CA VAL A 826 29.85 -5.73 -11.93
C VAL A 826 29.83 -7.26 -12.10
N PRO A 827 30.81 -7.89 -12.76
CA PRO A 827 30.87 -9.35 -12.89
C PRO A 827 31.33 -10.02 -11.58
N ALA A 828 30.94 -11.28 -11.37
CA ALA A 828 31.14 -12.01 -10.12
C ALA A 828 32.61 -12.23 -9.69
N ASP A 829 33.59 -12.02 -10.59
CA ASP A 829 35.01 -11.99 -10.26
C ASP A 829 35.39 -10.88 -9.25
N HIS A 830 34.49 -9.92 -8.97
CA HIS A 830 34.66 -8.84 -7.98
C HIS A 830 34.00 -9.11 -6.62
N PHE A 831 33.42 -10.30 -6.41
CA PHE A 831 32.82 -10.67 -5.13
C PHE A 831 33.84 -11.42 -4.25
N ASP A 832 33.85 -11.13 -2.95
CA ASP A 832 34.78 -11.76 -1.99
C ASP A 832 34.54 -13.28 -1.83
N ASP A 833 35.48 -14.00 -1.18
CA ASP A 833 35.34 -15.43 -0.84
C ASP A 833 34.04 -15.73 -0.07
N ASP A 834 33.65 -14.86 0.86
CA ASP A 834 32.40 -14.94 1.65
C ASP A 834 31.14 -14.48 0.85
N TYR A 835 31.31 -14.20 -0.44
CA TYR A 835 30.27 -13.80 -1.39
C TYR A 835 29.62 -12.44 -1.05
N SER A 836 30.46 -11.49 -0.63
CA SER A 836 30.10 -10.07 -0.47
C SER A 836 30.61 -9.21 -1.63
N LEU A 837 29.90 -8.12 -1.90
CA LEU A 837 30.37 -7.01 -2.71
C LEU A 837 30.74 -5.85 -1.77
N PHE A 838 32.01 -5.42 -1.78
CA PHE A 838 32.39 -4.13 -1.22
C PHE A 838 32.02 -3.01 -2.20
N PHE A 839 31.38 -1.96 -1.70
CA PHE A 839 31.05 -0.74 -2.45
C PHE A 839 31.44 0.49 -1.62
N GLY A 840 32.24 1.38 -2.18
CA GLY A 840 32.60 2.65 -1.56
C GLY A 840 32.53 3.81 -2.55
N VAL A 841 32.15 4.99 -2.06
CA VAL A 841 32.09 6.23 -2.83
C VAL A 841 33.07 7.24 -2.24
N LYS A 842 34.01 7.68 -3.07
CA LYS A 842 35.15 8.51 -2.70
C LYS A 842 35.19 9.77 -3.55
N VAL A 843 35.36 10.93 -2.93
CA VAL A 843 35.48 12.21 -3.64
C VAL A 843 36.93 12.69 -3.58
N ALA A 844 37.57 12.74 -4.75
CA ALA A 844 38.95 13.21 -4.91
C ALA A 844 38.95 14.59 -5.56
N LEU A 845 39.17 15.64 -4.76
CA LEU A 845 39.26 17.03 -5.22
C LEU A 845 40.71 17.48 -5.38
N GLY A 846 40.92 18.54 -6.18
CA GLY A 846 42.16 19.30 -6.19
C GLY A 846 42.38 20.13 -4.91
N GLU A 847 43.56 20.74 -4.79
CA GLU A 847 43.84 21.71 -3.72
C GLU A 847 42.87 22.91 -3.82
N ASP A 848 42.49 23.45 -2.66
CA ASP A 848 41.56 24.58 -2.47
C ASP A 848 40.16 24.41 -3.12
N ALA A 849 39.40 23.38 -2.73
CA ALA A 849 38.02 23.13 -3.18
C ALA A 849 37.03 22.95 -2.01
N GLU A 850 35.93 23.70 -2.03
CA GLU A 850 34.77 23.54 -1.11
C GLU A 850 33.73 22.54 -1.65
N ASN A 851 33.96 22.07 -2.89
CA ASN A 851 33.16 21.13 -3.68
C ASN A 851 32.83 19.84 -2.92
N SER A 852 31.72 19.21 -3.28
CA SER A 852 31.37 17.89 -2.71
C SER A 852 30.39 17.10 -3.58
N ALA A 853 30.21 15.81 -3.26
CA ALA A 853 29.17 14.97 -3.85
C ALA A 853 28.23 14.39 -2.79
N GLY A 854 27.15 13.76 -3.23
CA GLY A 854 26.32 12.86 -2.42
C GLY A 854 25.70 11.78 -3.30
N ILE A 855 25.29 10.65 -2.73
CA ILE A 855 24.50 9.62 -3.44
C ILE A 855 23.11 9.50 -2.84
N ASP A 856 22.17 9.10 -3.70
CA ASP A 856 20.74 9.06 -3.47
C ASP A 856 20.11 7.95 -4.35
N ASP A 857 18.88 7.52 -4.06
CA ASP A 857 18.14 6.48 -4.84
C ASP A 857 18.97 5.20 -5.16
N LEU A 858 19.66 4.58 -4.18
CA LEU A 858 20.57 3.44 -4.44
C LEU A 858 19.83 2.10 -4.55
N MET A 859 19.79 1.55 -5.76
CA MET A 859 19.30 0.20 -6.06
C MET A 859 20.45 -0.76 -6.39
N ILE A 860 20.39 -2.00 -5.88
CA ILE A 860 21.31 -3.09 -6.24
C ILE A 860 20.53 -4.37 -6.57
N GLU A 861 20.77 -4.91 -7.77
CA GLU A 861 20.14 -6.12 -8.32
C GLU A 861 21.20 -7.18 -8.68
N ALA A 862 20.98 -8.41 -8.24
CA ALA A 862 21.80 -9.57 -8.60
C ALA A 862 21.22 -10.30 -9.82
N HIS A 863 22.08 -10.79 -10.72
CA HIS A 863 21.71 -11.46 -11.98
C HIS A 863 22.31 -12.88 -12.02
N TYR A 864 21.51 -13.87 -12.34
CA TYR A 864 21.84 -15.30 -12.24
C TYR A 864 21.73 -15.98 -13.62
N ALA A 865 22.77 -16.70 -14.04
CA ALA A 865 22.76 -17.58 -15.20
C ALA A 865 22.00 -18.88 -14.89
N CYS A 866 20.68 -18.76 -14.69
CA CYS A 866 19.80 -19.90 -14.54
C CYS A 866 19.89 -20.82 -15.78
N PRO A 867 20.11 -22.14 -15.62
CA PRO A 867 20.24 -23.04 -16.76
C PRO A 867 18.97 -23.02 -17.60
N THR A 868 19.13 -22.93 -18.92
CA THR A 868 17.97 -22.86 -19.82
C THR A 868 17.21 -24.20 -19.84
N ASP A 869 15.90 -24.19 -20.15
CA ASP A 869 15.08 -25.40 -20.21
C ASP A 869 15.67 -26.49 -21.15
N ASP A 870 16.33 -26.07 -22.23
CA ASP A 870 17.06 -26.96 -23.15
C ASP A 870 18.25 -27.66 -22.46
N GLU A 871 19.04 -26.95 -21.65
CA GLU A 871 20.15 -27.52 -20.87
C GLU A 871 19.65 -28.43 -19.75
N HIS A 872 18.58 -28.02 -19.05
CA HIS A 872 17.91 -28.86 -18.05
C HIS A 872 17.36 -30.15 -18.67
N ARG A 873 16.82 -30.10 -19.89
CA ARG A 873 16.33 -31.28 -20.61
C ARG A 873 17.47 -32.23 -21.01
N ASP A 874 18.61 -31.71 -21.47
CA ASP A 874 19.75 -32.53 -21.88
C ASP A 874 20.48 -33.14 -20.67
N LEU A 875 20.63 -32.39 -19.56
CA LEU A 875 21.10 -32.93 -18.26
C LEU A 875 20.20 -34.06 -17.75
N LYS A 876 18.87 -33.88 -17.83
CA LYS A 876 17.89 -34.90 -17.44
C LYS A 876 17.96 -36.14 -18.33
N ALA A 877 18.16 -35.96 -19.64
CA ALA A 877 18.30 -37.05 -20.59
C ALA A 877 19.56 -37.92 -20.35
N ASP A 878 20.66 -37.34 -19.85
CA ASP A 878 21.86 -38.11 -19.46
C ASP A 878 21.74 -38.76 -18.07
N LEU A 879 21.00 -38.17 -17.14
CA LEU A 879 20.59 -38.84 -15.89
C LEU A 879 19.70 -40.07 -16.16
N ASP A 880 18.65 -39.94 -16.98
CA ASP A 880 17.78 -41.04 -17.38
C ASP A 880 18.54 -42.18 -18.10
N ARG A 881 19.61 -41.85 -18.85
CA ARG A 881 20.51 -42.83 -19.47
C ARG A 881 21.40 -43.56 -18.46
N GLN A 882 21.77 -42.90 -17.36
CA GLN A 882 22.59 -43.49 -16.31
C GLN A 882 21.79 -44.56 -15.54
N ASP A 883 20.58 -44.22 -15.06
CA ASP A 883 19.74 -45.12 -14.28
C ASP A 883 19.31 -46.37 -15.07
N GLN A 884 18.97 -46.23 -16.35
CA GLN A 884 18.63 -47.38 -17.21
C GLN A 884 19.78 -48.40 -17.33
N LYS A 885 21.04 -47.95 -17.19
CA LYS A 885 22.25 -48.77 -17.31
C LYS A 885 22.49 -49.66 -16.09
N ASP A 886 22.17 -49.14 -14.91
CA ASP A 886 22.31 -49.87 -13.65
C ASP A 886 21.10 -50.80 -13.39
N VAL A 887 19.89 -50.40 -13.80
CA VAL A 887 18.72 -51.31 -13.83
C VAL A 887 18.97 -52.49 -14.78
N ALA A 888 19.50 -52.25 -15.98
CA ALA A 888 19.84 -53.32 -16.93
C ALA A 888 20.90 -54.31 -16.38
N SER A 889 21.79 -53.84 -15.50
CA SER A 889 22.84 -54.65 -14.87
C SER A 889 22.33 -55.52 -13.71
N SER A 890 21.17 -55.20 -13.13
CA SER A 890 20.61 -55.87 -11.95
C SER A 890 19.78 -57.13 -12.27
N VAL A 891 19.11 -57.16 -13.42
CA VAL A 891 18.07 -58.18 -13.72
C VAL A 891 18.65 -59.54 -14.21
N VAL A 892 19.91 -59.60 -14.64
CA VAL A 892 20.50 -60.80 -15.29
C VAL A 892 21.07 -61.80 -14.27
N ASN A 893 20.24 -62.33 -13.35
CA ASN A 893 20.63 -63.47 -12.51
C ASN A 893 19.45 -64.29 -11.90
N ALA A 894 18.53 -64.77 -12.75
CA ALA A 894 17.54 -65.79 -12.34
C ALA A 894 17.27 -66.86 -13.43
N THR A 895 17.58 -68.10 -13.06
CA THR A 895 17.24 -69.44 -13.61
C THR A 895 15.99 -69.61 -14.51
N VAL A 896 15.84 -70.64 -15.39
CA VAL A 896 16.72 -71.58 -16.17
C VAL A 896 15.81 -72.63 -16.88
N SER A 897 16.22 -73.19 -18.05
CA SER A 897 15.67 -74.42 -18.71
C SER A 897 14.20 -74.38 -19.26
N ASP A 898 13.76 -75.07 -20.33
CA ASP A 898 14.42 -75.85 -21.43
C ASP A 898 13.48 -76.00 -22.67
N SER A 899 14.00 -76.60 -23.76
CA SER A 899 13.32 -77.45 -24.78
C SER A 899 12.73 -76.90 -26.10
N THR A 900 13.61 -76.79 -27.10
CA THR A 900 13.53 -77.42 -28.47
C THR A 900 12.54 -76.99 -29.59
N ASN A 901 13.13 -76.72 -30.78
CA ASN A 901 12.68 -77.04 -32.17
C ASN A 901 11.45 -76.29 -32.77
N LEU A 902 11.37 -75.84 -34.05
CA LEU A 902 12.24 -75.84 -35.26
C LEU A 902 11.61 -74.81 -36.27
N GLY A 903 12.20 -74.24 -37.35
CA GLY A 903 13.53 -74.22 -37.98
C GLY A 903 13.43 -74.06 -39.54
N THR A 904 14.55 -73.80 -40.25
CA THR A 904 14.71 -73.67 -41.76
C THR A 904 14.03 -72.45 -42.45
N LEU A 905 14.55 -71.79 -43.52
CA LEU A 905 15.81 -71.90 -44.31
C LEU A 905 16.18 -70.56 -45.03
N THR A 906 17.51 -70.32 -45.13
CA THR A 906 18.37 -69.30 -45.82
C THR A 906 18.07 -68.83 -47.29
N PRO A 907 18.78 -67.81 -47.86
CA PRO A 907 19.03 -66.41 -47.45
C PRO A 907 18.53 -65.41 -48.56
N PRO A 908 19.26 -64.71 -49.50
CA PRO A 908 20.68 -64.28 -49.70
C PRO A 908 20.97 -62.76 -50.06
N ILE A 909 22.18 -62.28 -49.70
CA ILE A 909 23.14 -61.35 -50.41
C ILE A 909 22.63 -60.12 -51.24
N SER A 910 23.04 -58.89 -50.86
CA SER A 910 24.00 -58.03 -51.60
C SER A 910 24.38 -56.71 -50.89
N ASP A 911 25.66 -56.31 -50.97
CA ASP A 911 26.19 -54.95 -50.71
C ASP A 911 25.95 -54.03 -51.96
N THR A 912 26.39 -52.76 -52.11
CA THR A 912 27.44 -51.92 -51.45
C THR A 912 27.26 -50.40 -51.77
N VAL A 913 28.08 -49.53 -51.12
CA VAL A 913 28.50 -48.14 -51.50
C VAL A 913 27.55 -46.96 -51.17
N ALA A 914 28.16 -45.80 -50.86
CA ALA A 914 27.54 -44.55 -50.39
C ALA A 914 27.89 -43.32 -51.28
N ILE A 915 27.17 -42.21 -51.10
CA ILE A 915 27.42 -40.89 -51.74
C ILE A 915 27.07 -39.76 -50.73
N PRO A 916 27.91 -38.72 -50.56
CA PRO A 916 27.57 -37.47 -49.88
C PRO A 916 27.36 -36.27 -50.83
N ASP A 917 26.87 -35.16 -50.26
CA ASP A 917 26.94 -33.75 -50.69
C ASP A 917 26.50 -33.32 -52.11
N ILE A 918 25.50 -32.42 -52.15
CA ILE A 918 25.35 -31.43 -53.24
C ILE A 918 24.99 -30.06 -52.63
N ALA A 919 25.86 -29.07 -52.86
CA ALA A 919 25.55 -27.65 -52.74
C ALA A 919 26.22 -26.89 -53.88
N THR A 920 25.48 -26.11 -54.68
CA THR A 920 26.05 -25.06 -55.56
C THR A 920 24.98 -24.09 -56.08
N LEU A 921 25.43 -22.91 -56.52
CA LEU A 921 24.61 -21.73 -56.81
C LEU A 921 24.29 -21.52 -58.31
N SER A 922 23.29 -20.66 -58.54
CA SER A 922 23.32 -19.50 -59.46
C SER A 922 22.57 -19.51 -60.82
N ASN A 923 21.91 -18.35 -61.03
CA ASN A 923 21.83 -17.53 -62.25
C ASN A 923 20.70 -17.65 -63.30
N THR A 924 20.41 -16.45 -63.86
CA THR A 924 19.48 -16.05 -64.94
C THR A 924 18.02 -15.81 -64.53
N SER A 925 17.31 -14.80 -65.05
CA SER A 925 17.62 -13.79 -66.10
C SER A 925 17.06 -12.38 -65.80
N ALA A 926 17.50 -11.37 -66.57
CA ALA A 926 17.16 -9.94 -66.36
C ALA A 926 15.88 -9.45 -67.09
N GLY A 927 15.36 -8.29 -66.68
CA GLY A 927 14.31 -7.51 -67.35
C GLY A 927 14.49 -6.00 -67.14
N ASN A 928 14.22 -5.19 -68.15
CA ASN A 928 14.47 -3.73 -68.16
C ASN A 928 13.19 -2.90 -68.00
N MET A 929 13.28 -1.74 -67.32
CA MET A 929 12.61 -0.42 -67.56
C MET A 929 12.47 0.33 -66.22
N ALA A 930 12.42 1.68 -66.13
CA ALA A 930 12.96 2.77 -66.96
C ALA A 930 12.90 4.09 -66.16
N VAL A 931 13.81 5.04 -66.38
CA VAL A 931 13.88 6.33 -65.64
C VAL A 931 13.20 7.47 -66.40
N PRO A 932 12.39 8.31 -65.72
CA PRO A 932 12.26 9.72 -66.10
C PRO A 932 12.28 10.71 -64.91
N SER A 933 12.72 11.95 -65.18
CA SER A 933 12.74 13.11 -64.26
C SER A 933 13.15 14.38 -65.06
N PRO A 934 12.79 15.63 -64.71
CA PRO A 934 11.67 16.14 -63.88
C PRO A 934 10.85 17.28 -64.56
N ALA A 935 9.93 17.90 -63.78
CA ALA A 935 9.46 19.30 -63.90
C ALA A 935 8.48 19.69 -65.05
N PRO A 936 7.80 20.87 -64.97
CA PRO A 936 7.18 21.52 -63.80
C PRO A 936 5.74 22.03 -64.05
N SER A 937 4.93 22.20 -63.00
CA SER A 937 3.71 23.03 -63.07
C SER A 937 3.26 23.58 -61.71
N SER A 938 3.07 24.89 -61.63
CA SER A 938 2.35 25.55 -60.52
C SER A 938 0.85 25.59 -60.82
N GLN A 939 0.02 25.32 -59.81
CA GLN A 939 -1.16 26.15 -59.56
C GLN A 939 -1.67 26.01 -58.12
N ARG A 940 -2.34 27.07 -57.62
CA ARG A 940 -3.01 27.07 -56.33
C ARG A 940 -4.19 26.09 -56.33
N ASN A 941 -4.44 25.47 -55.18
CA ASN A 941 -5.75 25.54 -54.54
C ASN A 941 -5.54 25.63 -53.02
N SER A 942 -6.34 26.45 -52.35
CA SER A 942 -6.25 26.73 -50.93
C SER A 942 -7.59 26.40 -50.28
N GLU A 943 -7.66 25.32 -49.51
CA GLU A 943 -8.85 24.98 -48.74
C GLU A 943 -8.44 24.26 -47.45
N LYS A 944 -8.50 25.02 -46.34
CA LYS A 944 -8.52 24.63 -44.93
C LYS A 944 -7.92 23.26 -44.53
N ASN A 945 -6.74 23.33 -43.92
CA ASN A 945 -6.50 22.64 -42.65
C ASN A 945 -5.90 23.68 -41.69
N GLU A 946 -6.66 24.06 -40.66
CA GLU A 946 -6.19 24.91 -39.56
C GLU A 946 -5.54 23.99 -38.51
N GLY A 947 -4.32 23.53 -38.83
CA GLY A 947 -3.44 22.91 -37.84
C GLY A 947 -2.65 24.01 -37.15
N GLU A 948 -2.89 24.22 -35.85
CA GLU A 948 -2.21 25.25 -35.07
C GLU A 948 -0.72 24.93 -34.95
N SER A 949 0.14 25.86 -35.37
CA SER A 949 1.58 25.72 -35.22
C SER A 949 1.97 25.94 -33.76
N LEU A 950 2.53 24.91 -33.11
CA LEU A 950 3.10 24.93 -31.75
C LEU A 950 4.43 25.71 -31.68
N TYR A 951 4.47 26.89 -32.31
CA TYR A 951 5.57 27.84 -32.35
C TYR A 951 5.02 29.21 -31.94
N CYS A 952 5.75 29.93 -31.10
CA CYS A 952 5.39 31.31 -30.76
C CYS A 952 6.09 32.24 -31.74
N LEU A 953 5.33 33.17 -32.34
CA LEU A 953 5.91 34.21 -33.19
C LEU A 953 6.15 35.48 -32.36
N ALA A 954 7.26 36.16 -32.58
CA ALA A 954 7.58 37.45 -31.98
C ALA A 954 6.68 38.58 -32.51
N GLU A 955 5.93 38.35 -33.60
CA GLU A 955 4.84 39.25 -34.01
C GLU A 955 3.61 39.17 -33.06
N ASP A 956 3.34 38.00 -32.46
CA ASP A 956 2.18 37.77 -31.59
C ASP A 956 2.50 37.95 -30.10
N PHE A 957 3.67 37.49 -29.64
CA PHE A 957 4.06 37.47 -28.21
C PHE A 957 5.43 38.10 -27.91
N PRO A 958 5.78 39.29 -28.43
CA PRO A 958 7.12 39.86 -28.29
C PRO A 958 7.52 40.13 -26.83
N CYS A 959 8.78 39.81 -26.51
CA CYS A 959 9.39 40.09 -25.20
C CYS A 959 10.77 40.77 -25.34
N GLY A 960 11.50 40.88 -24.23
CA GLY A 960 12.95 41.10 -24.26
C GLY A 960 13.40 42.45 -24.81
N SER A 961 14.38 42.42 -25.70
CA SER A 961 14.96 43.62 -26.34
C SER A 961 15.51 43.35 -27.74
N ASN A 962 15.61 42.09 -28.16
CA ASN A 962 15.73 41.74 -29.57
C ASN A 962 14.33 41.81 -30.21
N ALA A 963 14.26 41.87 -31.54
CA ALA A 963 12.96 41.86 -32.24
C ALA A 963 12.34 40.46 -32.33
N ASP A 964 13.14 39.44 -32.01
CA ASP A 964 12.91 38.03 -32.29
C ASP A 964 12.81 37.20 -30.98
N ASP A 965 12.61 37.86 -29.82
CA ASP A 965 12.36 37.22 -28.52
C ASP A 965 10.83 37.07 -28.26
N VAL A 966 10.37 35.92 -27.79
CA VAL A 966 8.97 35.58 -27.45
C VAL A 966 8.75 35.28 -25.96
N TYR A 967 7.60 35.72 -25.44
CA TYR A 967 7.11 35.26 -24.15
C TYR A 967 6.60 33.83 -24.24
N VAL A 968 7.02 33.00 -23.29
CA VAL A 968 6.51 31.65 -23.04
C VAL A 968 6.14 31.53 -21.57
N CYS A 969 4.98 30.93 -21.28
CA CYS A 969 4.65 30.49 -19.95
C CYS A 969 5.11 29.04 -19.77
N HIS A 970 6.06 28.79 -18.87
CA HIS A 970 6.57 27.45 -18.55
C HIS A 970 6.03 26.97 -17.19
N TYR A 971 5.56 25.72 -17.07
CA TYR A 971 5.17 25.12 -15.80
C TYR A 971 6.28 24.27 -15.19
N SER A 972 6.75 24.66 -14.00
CA SER A 972 7.66 23.86 -13.18
C SER A 972 6.95 23.29 -11.96
N ARG A 973 7.04 21.97 -11.74
CA ARG A 973 6.50 21.30 -10.53
C ARG A 973 6.96 21.94 -9.21
N MET A 974 8.15 22.56 -9.18
CA MET A 974 8.70 23.22 -7.97
C MET A 974 8.33 24.70 -7.84
N ARG A 975 7.94 25.38 -8.93
CA ARG A 975 7.81 26.85 -8.97
C ARG A 975 6.51 27.38 -9.60
N GLY A 976 5.63 26.48 -10.05
CA GLY A 976 4.41 26.80 -10.78
C GLY A 976 4.71 27.39 -12.17
N HIS A 977 3.74 28.12 -12.70
CA HIS A 977 3.85 28.84 -13.97
C HIS A 977 4.83 30.03 -13.87
N GLN A 978 5.87 30.02 -14.71
CA GLN A 978 6.90 31.05 -14.82
C GLN A 978 6.87 31.66 -16.23
N THR A 979 6.81 32.99 -16.33
CA THR A 979 6.93 33.68 -17.63
C THR A 979 8.40 33.81 -17.99
N LEU A 980 8.81 33.09 -19.03
CA LEU A 980 10.13 33.14 -19.65
C LEU A 980 10.08 34.04 -20.91
N CYS A 981 11.26 34.46 -21.34
CA CYS A 981 11.47 35.23 -22.56
C CYS A 981 12.65 34.59 -23.29
N ILE A 982 12.37 33.97 -24.44
CA ILE A 982 13.30 33.11 -25.19
C ILE A 982 13.28 33.48 -26.68
N PRO A 983 14.29 33.16 -27.50
CA PRO A 983 14.24 33.36 -28.95
C PRO A 983 13.03 32.64 -29.61
N GLU A 984 12.45 33.24 -30.65
CA GLU A 984 11.39 32.63 -31.47
C GLU A 984 11.80 31.24 -32.00
N GLU A 985 13.07 31.09 -32.41
CA GLU A 985 13.63 29.82 -32.87
C GLU A 985 13.73 28.75 -31.77
N GLU A 986 13.77 29.13 -30.49
CA GLU A 986 13.72 28.20 -29.34
C GLU A 986 12.28 27.86 -28.91
N SER A 987 11.26 28.58 -29.39
CA SER A 987 9.85 28.37 -28.99
C SER A 987 9.28 26.98 -29.30
N HIS A 988 9.93 26.23 -30.19
CA HIS A 988 9.62 24.82 -30.46
C HIS A 988 9.71 23.93 -29.22
N ILE A 989 10.42 24.36 -28.16
CA ILE A 989 10.53 23.64 -26.88
C ILE A 989 9.17 23.36 -26.23
N LEU A 990 8.15 24.19 -26.49
CA LEU A 990 6.77 24.00 -26.03
C LEU A 990 6.20 22.63 -26.38
N ARG A 991 6.61 22.04 -27.51
CA ARG A 991 6.15 20.73 -27.96
C ARG A 991 6.48 19.60 -26.96
N TYR A 992 7.49 19.78 -26.13
CA TYR A 992 7.91 18.80 -25.12
C TYR A 992 7.27 18.99 -23.74
N TYR A 993 6.56 20.12 -23.54
CA TYR A 993 6.00 20.52 -22.23
C TYR A 993 4.53 20.94 -22.39
N PRO A 994 3.56 20.00 -22.34
CA PRO A 994 2.15 20.27 -22.67
C PRO A 994 1.39 21.14 -21.65
N GLN A 995 2.05 21.62 -20.59
CA GLN A 995 1.51 22.63 -19.66
C GLN A 995 2.09 24.04 -19.91
N ASP A 996 2.95 24.16 -20.91
CA ASP A 996 3.55 25.42 -21.35
C ASP A 996 2.77 26.01 -22.53
N TYR A 997 2.79 27.33 -22.70
CA TYR A 997 2.10 27.99 -23.80
C TYR A 997 2.74 29.31 -24.24
N CYS A 998 2.41 29.74 -25.47
CA CYS A 998 2.83 31.03 -26.00
C CYS A 998 2.17 32.21 -25.28
N GLY A 999 2.98 33.19 -24.93
CA GLY A 999 2.58 34.38 -24.18
C GLY A 999 2.90 34.33 -22.69
N PRO A 1000 2.72 35.45 -21.97
CA PRO A 1000 2.96 35.53 -20.54
C PRO A 1000 1.91 34.75 -19.75
N CYS A 1001 2.28 34.26 -18.56
CA CYS A 1001 1.42 33.43 -17.73
C CYS A 1001 0.17 34.17 -17.23
N VAL A 1002 -1.00 33.78 -17.71
CA VAL A 1002 -2.29 34.43 -17.40
C VAL A 1002 -2.98 33.78 -16.19
N GLY A 1003 -2.26 33.70 -15.06
CA GLY A 1003 -2.74 33.10 -13.80
C GLY A 1003 -2.44 33.99 -12.59
N SER A 1004 -3.47 34.37 -11.81
CA SER A 1004 -3.36 35.43 -10.80
C SER A 1004 -2.74 35.01 -9.46
N PHE A 1005 -1.53 34.44 -9.49
CA PHE A 1005 -0.64 34.34 -8.32
C PHE A 1005 0.61 35.21 -8.46
N ALA A 1006 0.99 35.61 -9.68
CA ALA A 1006 2.02 36.61 -9.93
C ALA A 1006 1.43 38.04 -9.97
N GLU A 1007 1.14 38.63 -8.80
CA GLU A 1007 1.60 40.00 -8.43
C GLU A 1007 0.94 40.56 -7.16
N SER A 1008 1.78 41.09 -6.27
CA SER A 1008 1.46 42.32 -5.54
C SER A 1008 2.75 43.13 -5.34
N PRO A 1009 3.07 44.08 -6.24
CA PRO A 1009 4.36 44.77 -6.22
C PRO A 1009 4.46 45.70 -4.99
N ARG A 1010 5.36 45.35 -4.07
CA ARG A 1010 5.69 46.19 -2.92
C ARG A 1010 6.36 47.48 -3.42
N ASN A 1011 5.62 48.58 -3.36
CA ASN A 1011 6.11 49.92 -3.68
C ASN A 1011 7.40 50.24 -2.91
N ILE A 1012 8.55 50.33 -3.61
CA ILE A 1012 9.80 50.85 -3.05
C ILE A 1012 9.69 52.38 -2.99
N ALA A 1013 8.90 52.85 -2.02
CA ALA A 1013 8.76 54.27 -1.70
C ALA A 1013 9.99 54.73 -0.92
N THR A 1014 11.06 55.14 -1.61
CA THR A 1014 12.28 55.68 -1.00
C THR A 1014 11.96 56.85 -0.08
N ARG A 1015 12.26 56.70 1.22
CA ARG A 1015 12.32 57.83 2.17
C ARG A 1015 13.59 57.77 3.04
N PRO A 1016 14.11 58.94 3.48
CA PRO A 1016 15.51 59.07 3.93
C PRO A 1016 15.67 58.82 5.44
N PRO A 1017 16.91 58.74 5.95
CA PRO A 1017 17.17 58.43 7.36
C PRO A 1017 16.70 59.54 8.31
N LEU A 1018 16.06 59.14 9.41
CA LEU A 1018 15.78 60.00 10.56
C LEU A 1018 17.05 60.17 11.40
N VAL A 1019 17.88 61.15 11.02
CA VAL A 1019 18.90 61.71 11.91
C VAL A 1019 18.22 62.56 12.99
N ALA A 1020 18.79 62.59 14.19
CA ALA A 1020 18.23 63.31 15.34
C ALA A 1020 18.08 64.83 15.08
N SER A 1021 17.02 65.41 15.64
CA SER A 1021 16.79 66.84 15.66
C SER A 1021 17.58 67.52 16.77
N ASP A 1022 18.56 68.35 16.40
CA ASP A 1022 19.08 69.44 17.25
C ASP A 1022 18.81 70.78 16.54
N GLU A 1023 18.58 71.83 17.32
CA GLU A 1023 18.20 73.15 16.80
C GLU A 1023 19.42 73.99 16.39
N ASN A 1024 19.42 74.61 15.20
CA ASN A 1024 19.45 76.09 15.00
C ASN A 1024 19.94 76.57 13.60
N MET A 1025 19.18 77.53 13.04
CA MET A 1025 19.60 78.77 12.34
C MET A 1025 20.49 78.80 11.05
N VAL A 1026 20.05 79.69 10.13
CA VAL A 1026 20.83 80.58 9.21
C VAL A 1026 21.16 80.12 7.76
N ASP A 1027 20.36 80.66 6.83
CA ASP A 1027 20.68 81.43 5.60
C ASP A 1027 21.28 80.85 4.28
N VAL A 1028 20.46 81.03 3.21
CA VAL A 1028 20.76 81.80 1.96
C VAL A 1028 21.32 81.13 0.68
N GLU A 1029 20.80 81.62 -0.47
CA GLU A 1029 21.21 81.51 -1.91
C GLU A 1029 21.20 80.12 -2.58
N GLU A 1030 20.32 79.89 -3.58
CA GLU A 1030 20.41 80.22 -5.03
C GLU A 1030 21.23 79.21 -5.88
N GLY A 1031 20.60 78.68 -6.94
CA GLY A 1031 21.24 77.75 -7.88
C GLY A 1031 20.31 77.30 -9.00
N ARG A 1032 20.26 78.05 -10.11
CA ARG A 1032 19.38 77.75 -11.27
C ARG A 1032 19.82 76.48 -12.01
N SER A 1033 18.86 75.66 -12.42
CA SER A 1033 18.98 74.81 -13.62
C SER A 1033 18.03 75.33 -14.71
N ASN A 1034 18.44 75.21 -15.97
CA ASN A 1034 17.72 75.78 -17.11
C ASN A 1034 18.14 75.02 -18.38
N PHE A 1035 17.27 74.21 -18.98
CA PHE A 1035 17.39 73.82 -20.40
C PHE A 1035 16.03 73.42 -20.97
N GLN A 1036 15.84 73.65 -22.28
CA GLN A 1036 14.57 73.44 -22.99
C GLN A 1036 14.48 72.02 -23.59
N PRO A 1037 13.28 71.63 -24.02
CA PRO A 1037 13.10 71.45 -25.47
C PRO A 1037 12.11 72.44 -26.09
N ARG A 1038 12.13 72.51 -27.44
CA ARG A 1038 11.31 73.40 -28.28
C ARG A 1038 10.32 72.58 -29.12
N HIS A 1039 9.18 73.21 -29.46
CA HIS A 1039 8.41 73.17 -30.73
C HIS A 1039 8.40 71.88 -31.59
N SER A 1040 7.31 71.44 -32.22
CA SER A 1040 5.98 72.02 -32.54
C SER A 1040 5.08 70.89 -33.15
N ALA A 1041 3.78 71.00 -33.44
CA ALA A 1041 2.92 72.17 -33.67
C ALA A 1041 1.42 71.87 -33.40
N ASP A 1042 0.61 72.93 -33.21
CA ASP A 1042 -0.59 73.32 -34.00
C ASP A 1042 -1.46 72.25 -34.71
N ASN A 1043 -2.80 72.34 -34.81
CA ASN A 1043 -3.81 73.28 -34.24
C ASN A 1043 -5.26 72.82 -34.55
N PHE A 1044 -6.22 73.15 -33.66
CA PHE A 1044 -7.68 73.30 -33.93
C PHE A 1044 -8.44 71.98 -34.31
N ASN A 1045 -9.76 71.82 -34.12
CA ASN A 1045 -10.81 72.73 -33.63
C ASN A 1045 -11.99 72.01 -32.91
N ALA A 1046 -12.80 72.84 -32.23
CA ALA A 1046 -14.23 72.71 -31.89
C ALA A 1046 -15.16 72.05 -32.95
N GLU A 1047 -16.43 71.64 -32.71
CA GLU A 1047 -17.29 71.35 -31.51
C GLU A 1047 -18.73 71.01 -32.04
N GLU A 1048 -19.59 70.34 -31.24
CA GLU A 1048 -21.08 70.22 -31.34
C GLU A 1048 -21.85 69.59 -32.56
N GLU A 1049 -23.03 69.01 -32.23
CA GLU A 1049 -24.29 68.82 -33.01
C GLU A 1049 -24.35 68.01 -34.35
N ASP A 1050 -25.40 67.24 -34.73
CA ASP A 1050 -26.73 66.91 -34.14
C ASP A 1050 -27.42 65.65 -34.81
N SER A 1051 -28.43 65.11 -34.11
CA SER A 1051 -29.58 64.23 -34.43
C SER A 1051 -29.70 63.24 -35.62
N SER A 1052 -30.14 62.02 -35.22
CA SER A 1052 -31.19 61.19 -35.86
C SER A 1052 -30.79 60.31 -37.08
N LYS A 1053 -31.55 59.29 -37.51
CA LYS A 1053 -33.01 59.02 -37.35
C LYS A 1053 -33.41 57.56 -37.72
N LYS A 1054 -34.35 56.95 -36.96
CA LYS A 1054 -35.25 55.81 -37.38
C LYS A 1054 -34.52 54.48 -37.73
N THR A 1055 -35.15 53.30 -37.85
CA THR A 1055 -36.55 52.80 -37.85
C THR A 1055 -36.49 51.30 -37.49
N GLU A 1056 -37.40 50.59 -36.81
CA GLU A 1056 -38.58 50.87 -35.96
C GLU A 1056 -38.86 49.54 -35.17
N THR A 1057 -40.02 49.32 -34.51
CA THR A 1057 -40.43 48.01 -33.89
C THR A 1057 -41.86 47.61 -34.34
N PRO A 1058 -42.46 46.43 -33.99
CA PRO A 1058 -43.18 46.32 -32.69
C PRO A 1058 -43.50 44.89 -32.11
N ASN A 1059 -44.15 44.89 -30.91
CA ASN A 1059 -45.05 43.87 -30.29
C ASN A 1059 -44.49 42.50 -29.82
N ASP A 1060 -45.03 41.83 -28.78
CA ASP A 1060 -45.95 42.17 -27.65
C ASP A 1060 -45.84 41.01 -26.61
N GLY A 1061 -46.13 41.12 -25.30
CA GLY A 1061 -46.50 42.28 -24.48
C GLY A 1061 -47.06 41.87 -23.09
N GLY A 1062 -46.76 42.66 -22.03
CA GLY A 1062 -47.44 42.64 -20.71
C GLY A 1062 -46.96 41.61 -19.65
N MET A 1063 -47.08 41.84 -18.33
CA MET A 1063 -47.56 42.99 -17.53
C MET A 1063 -47.00 42.89 -16.07
N ASN A 1064 -46.37 43.93 -15.48
CA ASN A 1064 -46.91 44.94 -14.53
C ASN A 1064 -47.25 44.48 -13.07
N ILE A 1065 -47.10 45.18 -11.91
CA ILE A 1065 -46.43 46.43 -11.35
C ILE A 1065 -46.32 46.24 -9.78
N PHE A 1066 -45.59 47.12 -9.05
CA PHE A 1066 -45.75 47.60 -7.63
C PHE A 1066 -44.66 47.19 -6.58
N THR A 1067 -43.65 48.00 -6.19
CA THR A 1067 -43.58 49.37 -5.58
C THR A 1067 -43.82 49.46 -4.05
N LYS A 1068 -42.86 50.06 -3.29
CA LYS A 1068 -42.86 50.49 -1.84
C LYS A 1068 -42.73 49.37 -0.78
N MET A 1069 -42.31 49.58 0.50
CA MET A 1069 -41.92 50.75 1.36
C MET A 1069 -40.94 50.24 2.47
N LEU A 1070 -39.83 50.87 2.92
CA LEU A 1070 -39.57 52.11 3.71
C LEU A 1070 -39.40 51.85 5.25
N ILE A 1071 -38.55 52.64 5.95
CA ILE A 1071 -38.26 52.70 7.44
C ILE A 1071 -37.18 51.67 7.89
N ALA A 1072 -35.93 52.00 8.31
CA ALA A 1072 -35.37 52.90 9.36
C ALA A 1072 -35.46 52.29 10.80
N ALA A 1073 -34.59 52.54 11.80
CA ALA A 1073 -33.20 53.04 11.92
C ALA A 1073 -32.74 52.78 13.39
N GLY A 1074 -31.44 52.77 13.72
CA GLY A 1074 -31.01 52.59 15.12
C GLY A 1074 -29.50 52.74 15.39
N PHE A 1075 -29.13 53.73 16.19
CA PHE A 1075 -27.80 53.89 16.80
C PHE A 1075 -27.81 53.31 18.23
N ILE A 1076 -26.65 52.80 18.68
CA ILE A 1076 -26.11 53.05 20.03
C ILE A 1076 -24.63 52.60 20.06
N ALA A 1077 -23.80 53.34 20.78
CA ALA A 1077 -22.44 52.95 21.12
C ALA A 1077 -22.28 52.98 22.65
N CYS A 1078 -21.42 52.14 23.21
CA CYS A 1078 -20.98 52.25 24.61
C CYS A 1078 -19.52 51.79 24.76
N VAL A 1079 -18.93 52.07 25.92
CA VAL A 1079 -17.47 52.10 26.18
C VAL A 1079 -17.17 51.39 27.52
N MET A 1080 -15.88 51.13 27.79
CA MET A 1080 -15.26 50.68 29.07
C MET A 1080 -14.98 49.16 29.19
N TYR A 1081 -13.91 48.71 29.87
CA TYR A 1081 -12.55 49.23 30.21
C TYR A 1081 -11.77 48.07 30.89
N LEU A 1082 -10.48 48.28 31.27
CA LEU A 1082 -9.61 47.41 32.12
C LEU A 1082 -9.11 46.07 31.51
N ASN A 1083 -7.94 45.50 31.88
CA ASN A 1083 -6.63 46.05 32.33
C ASN A 1083 -5.55 44.92 32.40
N VAL A 1084 -4.34 45.25 32.88
CA VAL A 1084 -3.27 44.37 33.45
C VAL A 1084 -2.14 43.88 32.50
N GLN A 1085 -0.97 44.52 32.66
CA GLN A 1085 0.43 44.03 32.79
C GLN A 1085 0.88 42.77 31.99
N VAL A 1086 1.99 42.72 31.24
CA VAL A 1086 3.33 43.38 31.29
C VAL A 1086 4.26 42.89 32.42
N PHE A 1087 5.29 42.13 32.04
CA PHE A 1087 6.60 42.03 32.72
C PHE A 1087 7.73 42.05 31.68
N ALA A 1088 8.95 42.41 32.08
CA ALA A 1088 10.05 42.76 31.17
C ALA A 1088 11.39 42.02 31.50
N PRO A 1089 12.33 41.88 30.55
CA PRO A 1089 13.38 40.86 30.60
C PRO A 1089 14.76 41.33 31.14
N ARG A 1090 15.63 40.34 31.39
CA ARG A 1090 17.11 40.36 31.50
C ARG A 1090 17.59 38.89 31.40
N ARG A 1091 18.81 38.55 30.95
CA ARG A 1091 20.08 39.30 30.87
C ARG A 1091 20.98 38.73 29.75
N SER A 1092 22.06 39.45 29.39
CA SER A 1092 22.97 39.11 28.28
C SER A 1092 24.39 38.74 28.72
N SER A 1093 25.04 37.80 28.00
CA SER A 1093 26.50 37.58 27.89
C SER A 1093 26.76 36.35 27.00
N SER A 1094 27.84 36.19 26.24
CA SER A 1094 28.86 37.09 25.66
C SER A 1094 29.76 36.20 24.76
N MET A 1095 30.20 36.66 23.59
CA MET A 1095 31.19 35.93 22.79
C MET A 1095 32.54 35.79 23.51
N HIS A 1096 33.28 34.73 23.21
CA HIS A 1096 34.75 34.77 23.20
C HIS A 1096 35.34 33.72 22.25
N THR A 1097 36.24 34.16 21.35
CA THR A 1097 36.83 33.34 20.28
C THR A 1097 38.29 32.99 20.55
N LEU A 1098 38.77 31.91 19.91
CA LEU A 1098 40.18 31.59 19.60
C LEU A 1098 41.19 31.36 20.76
N ARG A 1099 41.69 30.11 20.85
CA ARG A 1099 43.06 29.80 20.36
C ARG A 1099 43.39 28.31 20.27
N ARG A 1100 43.90 27.87 19.09
CA ARG A 1100 44.60 26.59 18.91
C ARG A 1100 45.93 26.56 19.68
N ARG A 1101 46.35 25.36 20.13
CA ARG A 1101 47.76 24.95 20.23
C ARG A 1101 47.89 23.45 19.97
N HIS A 1102 48.69 23.06 18.97
CA HIS A 1102 49.24 21.70 18.89
C HIS A 1102 50.47 21.57 19.80
N LEU A 1103 50.68 20.36 20.33
CA LEU A 1103 51.97 19.71 20.66
C LEU A 1103 51.61 18.27 21.05
N HIS A 1104 51.56 17.31 20.11
CA HIS A 1104 52.66 16.59 19.46
C HIS A 1104 53.03 15.30 20.21
N VAL A 1105 52.72 14.20 19.53
CA VAL A 1105 53.14 12.79 19.67
C VAL A 1105 54.25 12.47 20.67
N ASP A 1106 54.01 11.45 21.50
CA ASP A 1106 55.01 10.39 21.73
C ASP A 1106 54.30 9.03 21.92
N GLY A 1107 54.91 7.93 21.46
CA GLY A 1107 54.26 6.62 21.32
C GLY A 1107 54.59 5.60 22.41
N GLY A 1108 53.66 4.67 22.69
CA GLY A 1108 53.85 3.62 23.70
C GLY A 1108 53.18 2.30 23.34
N VAL A 1109 53.96 1.34 22.83
CA VAL A 1109 53.50 -0.03 22.52
C VAL A 1109 53.82 -0.97 23.66
N MET A 1110 52.82 -1.67 24.22
CA MET A 1110 52.89 -3.12 24.52
C MET A 1110 51.60 -3.73 25.11
N ARG A 1111 51.23 -4.88 24.54
CA ARG A 1111 50.68 -6.10 25.17
C ARG A 1111 49.57 -6.01 26.24
N SER A 1112 48.43 -6.56 25.83
CA SER A 1112 47.71 -7.65 26.52
C SER A 1112 48.40 -8.31 27.74
N GLU A 1113 47.69 -8.36 28.87
CA GLU A 1113 47.67 -9.53 29.74
C GLU A 1113 46.33 -9.60 30.50
N SER A 1114 45.94 -10.79 30.95
CA SER A 1114 44.58 -11.10 31.41
C SER A 1114 44.50 -11.38 32.92
N SER A 1115 43.54 -10.79 33.64
CA SER A 1115 43.06 -11.34 34.91
C SER A 1115 41.69 -10.79 35.33
N SER A 1116 40.81 -11.68 35.77
CA SER A 1116 39.53 -11.40 36.43
C SER A 1116 39.69 -11.03 37.91
N THR A 1117 38.87 -10.11 38.43
CA THR A 1117 38.40 -10.09 39.83
C THR A 1117 37.05 -9.39 39.93
N ASP A 1118 36.12 -9.97 40.71
CA ASP A 1118 34.81 -9.42 41.04
C ASP A 1118 34.83 -8.31 42.11
N LEU A 1119 33.63 -7.80 42.43
CA LEU A 1119 33.16 -7.07 43.62
C LEU A 1119 33.21 -5.53 43.64
N ASP A 1120 32.01 -4.95 43.48
CA ASP A 1120 31.35 -4.01 44.39
C ASP A 1120 32.17 -2.88 45.08
N ALA A 1121 31.86 -1.62 44.76
CA ALA A 1121 30.84 -0.86 45.51
C ALA A 1121 30.87 0.68 45.31
N PHE A 1122 29.72 1.26 44.95
CA PHE A 1122 29.15 2.56 45.37
C PHE A 1122 29.97 3.88 45.37
N ARG A 1123 29.40 4.88 44.66
CA ARG A 1123 29.58 6.35 44.79
C ARG A 1123 30.93 6.92 44.31
N ILE A 1124 30.98 8.17 43.84
CA ILE A 1124 29.95 9.23 43.85
C ILE A 1124 29.11 9.20 42.57
#